data_AF-A0A7S9NDB0-F1
#
_entry.id   AF-A0A7S9NDB0-F1
#
_cell.length_a   1.000
_cell.length_b   1.000
_cell.length_c   1.000
_cell.angle_alpha   90.00
_cell.angle_beta   90.00
_cell.angle_gamma   90.00
#
_symmetry.space_group_name_H-M   'P 1'
#
loop_
_entity.id
_entity.type
_entity.pdbx_description
1 polymer ?
#
loop_
_entity_poly.entity_id
_entity_poly.type
_entity_poly.pdbx_seq_one_letter_code
_entity_poly.pdbx_strand_id
1 'polypeptide(L)'
;MAKEAGVVKSVNGGIARALNDLTGEVRQLSVGDIVYQGEKIVTEGSNSKVTITQTDGKEITLIGKDTLTLDQDSNNNETVADISALQQAILKGTDLNALEETAAGGPQAGGNGGDGVSLSSTSFAEGGHISNINANVGTIDALALAGAGDNALGVSGGSAVGAGAGATGPALPAGSIKIPLSAYTGEDISSGLLSSFHSSIPHGYHLYRHTDGRDYLTPDDPTAPSSFEYKEGWYVSNDGNLAIGQDNAKDLAVTSANQSSNYPDDNSVAKIVDPSQNLKVFGSDTPNNITVDNAKITSVHAGVGEDNIDAKNGAKLLGISGGSGSDGITVESGSFVNKLYGDNKTQNDIHEKRVHPDLDIEDKGAAADTIKVTGNGTQVNFIGAGDGDDTITVDKGAKVKLVLADEGNDNVTVSDSGTYVSAINGRGGDDTILVEKGAKVDGIVGRWGNDNITITGAGTVVTENVEGNEDGDTIKILDGARVQGYVSGGRGENPSTYGGAENSDGNKITIENATVKGNVEGSTYGGDNEIKISNSKIGGDVLGGKDKDKIDIDGGAERKGSIGGKIISGDGDDIVTIRNTNLDKVDNNYNKNVKVDTGTGNDTVNLYNVTVNDTNIWTKEGNDTVNATNTTFTTTQGTGIGTGSGNDVVNINSGSNFESGTHISAGEGNDIININSGANLNGGHVYGYAGNDTININSGATLTNSSVRGNEGNDTISISGGATINNSGSIAINGDEGNNTLVLKNGASAGFNNLNFENKVSITHTNGDVNITNMEGDKTVDLSQLSAITDKNVKSVDLMSINGAKLNITAEDVLDINKTTGDTLTVKGGIDDTVHKTDTSSWQNNNDGTYSTTVNGETVSIKIENNVTLDL
;
A
#
# COMPACT_ATOMS: atom_id res chain seq x y z
N MET A 1 15.45 -9.02 53.18
CA MET A 1 15.71 -7.90 52.24
C MET A 1 16.20 -8.51 50.96
N ALA A 2 15.57 -8.20 49.82
CA ALA A 2 16.05 -8.66 48.52
C ALA A 2 17.44 -8.07 48.24
N LYS A 3 18.33 -8.84 47.63
CA LYS A 3 19.71 -8.43 47.36
C LYS A 3 19.73 -7.62 46.06
N GLU A 4 20.44 -6.49 46.07
CA GLU A 4 20.58 -5.60 44.91
C GLU A 4 21.20 -6.35 43.72
N ALA A 5 20.58 -6.21 42.54
CA ALA A 5 21.05 -6.77 41.28
C ALA A 5 21.79 -5.73 40.43
N GLY A 6 21.39 -4.46 40.54
CA GLY A 6 22.00 -3.35 39.82
C GLY A 6 21.23 -2.05 39.96
N VAL A 7 21.68 -1.02 39.26
CA VAL A 7 21.11 0.33 39.25
C VAL A 7 20.80 0.75 37.82
N VAL A 8 19.63 1.34 37.60
CA VAL A 8 19.19 1.83 36.29
C VAL A 8 20.04 3.03 35.88
N LYS A 9 20.78 2.92 34.77
CA LYS A 9 21.65 3.96 34.22
C LYS A 9 20.93 4.88 33.23
N SER A 10 19.99 4.34 32.44
CA SER A 10 19.18 5.15 31.50
C SER A 10 17.85 4.48 31.19
N VAL A 11 16.81 5.28 30.93
CA VAL A 11 15.51 4.85 30.40
C VAL A 11 15.14 5.84 29.29
N ASN A 12 15.00 5.36 28.05
CA ASN A 12 14.72 6.17 26.86
C ASN A 12 13.62 5.54 26.01
N GLY A 13 12.88 6.37 25.26
CA GLY A 13 11.94 5.91 24.23
C GLY A 13 10.65 5.25 24.73
N GLY A 14 10.50 4.93 26.02
CA GLY A 14 9.24 4.39 26.57
C GLY A 14 9.32 4.05 28.05
N ILE A 15 8.39 3.22 28.54
CA ILE A 15 8.23 2.86 29.96
C ILE A 15 8.95 1.54 30.25
N ALA A 16 9.76 1.52 31.31
CA ALA A 16 10.34 0.31 31.89
C ALA A 16 9.74 0.05 33.28
N ARG A 17 9.46 -1.20 33.62
CA ARG A 17 8.90 -1.60 34.92
C ARG A 17 9.69 -2.76 35.53
N ALA A 18 9.77 -2.81 36.84
CA ALA A 18 10.20 -3.99 37.59
C ALA A 18 8.98 -4.66 38.22
N LEU A 19 8.83 -5.95 37.95
CA LEU A 19 7.87 -6.85 38.57
C LEU A 19 8.58 -7.71 39.61
N ASN A 20 8.04 -7.76 40.82
CA ASN A 20 8.50 -8.73 41.81
C ASN A 20 7.63 -10.00 41.72
N ASP A 21 8.18 -11.09 41.22
CA ASP A 21 7.43 -12.34 41.00
C ASP A 21 6.95 -13.00 42.31
N LEU A 22 7.55 -12.65 43.46
CA LEU A 22 7.13 -13.19 44.77
C LEU A 22 6.00 -12.36 45.43
N THR A 23 5.96 -11.05 45.21
CA THR A 23 4.97 -10.16 45.85
C THR A 23 3.88 -9.68 44.90
N GLY A 24 4.07 -9.84 43.58
CA GLY A 24 3.18 -9.32 42.53
C GLY A 24 3.25 -7.80 42.37
N GLU A 25 4.19 -7.14 43.05
CA GLU A 25 4.32 -5.69 43.04
C GLU A 25 4.99 -5.22 41.74
N VAL A 26 4.37 -4.23 41.09
CA VAL A 26 4.85 -3.62 39.84
C VAL A 26 5.26 -2.18 40.12
N ARG A 27 6.48 -1.79 39.79
CA ARG A 27 6.91 -0.39 39.83
C ARG A 27 7.53 0.06 38.51
N GLN A 28 7.29 1.30 38.13
CA GLN A 28 7.98 1.92 37.00
C GLN A 28 9.40 2.31 37.40
N LEU A 29 10.36 2.11 36.49
CA LEU A 29 11.77 2.37 36.70
C LEU A 29 12.17 3.74 36.15
N SER A 30 12.94 4.47 36.94
CA SER A 30 13.59 5.73 36.60
C SER A 30 15.12 5.60 36.71
N VAL A 31 15.85 6.53 36.11
CA VAL A 31 17.32 6.58 36.23
C VAL A 31 17.73 6.74 37.70
N GLY A 32 18.63 5.89 38.16
CA GLY A 32 19.08 5.81 39.55
C GLY A 32 18.33 4.81 40.42
N ASP A 33 17.26 4.19 39.91
CA ASP A 33 16.51 3.18 40.68
C ASP A 33 17.30 1.89 40.85
N ILE A 34 17.20 1.30 42.04
CA ILE A 34 17.78 0.00 42.34
C ILE A 34 16.83 -1.10 41.86
N VAL A 35 17.38 -2.06 41.12
CA VAL A 35 16.70 -3.32 40.77
C VAL A 35 17.23 -4.45 41.65
N TYR A 36 16.32 -5.31 42.11
CA TYR A 36 16.63 -6.39 43.04
C TYR A 36 16.62 -7.75 42.33
N GLN A 37 17.33 -8.72 42.91
CA GLN A 37 17.34 -10.08 42.41
C GLN A 37 15.96 -10.73 42.53
N GLY A 38 15.58 -11.49 41.50
CA GLY A 38 14.25 -12.07 41.36
C GLY A 38 13.19 -11.09 40.84
N GLU A 39 13.59 -9.86 40.47
CA GLU A 39 12.70 -8.96 39.74
C GLU A 39 12.79 -9.18 38.23
N LYS A 40 11.64 -9.11 37.58
CA LYS A 40 11.43 -9.18 36.15
C LYS A 40 11.28 -7.78 35.58
N ILE A 41 12.26 -7.33 34.81
CA ILE A 41 12.29 -6.03 34.16
C ILE A 41 11.57 -6.13 32.82
N VAL A 42 10.55 -5.31 32.60
CA VAL A 42 9.71 -5.31 31.38
C VAL A 42 9.75 -3.94 30.73
N THR A 43 9.96 -3.90 29.42
CA THR A 43 9.79 -2.69 28.59
C THR A 43 8.56 -2.81 27.70
N GLU A 44 7.75 -1.75 27.61
CA GLU A 44 6.39 -1.84 27.03
C GLU A 44 6.27 -1.37 25.57
N GLY A 45 7.26 -0.65 25.02
CA GLY A 45 7.22 -0.10 23.64
C GLY A 45 8.36 -0.58 22.74
N SER A 46 8.12 -0.66 21.43
CA SER A 46 9.10 -1.09 20.40
C SER A 46 10.35 -0.20 20.29
N ASN A 47 10.28 1.04 20.77
CA ASN A 47 11.38 1.99 20.87
C ASN A 47 11.93 2.15 22.31
N SER A 48 11.42 1.38 23.28
CA SER A 48 11.87 1.46 24.68
C SER A 48 13.31 0.96 24.81
N LYS A 49 14.09 1.64 25.64
CA LYS A 49 15.47 1.24 25.94
C LYS A 49 15.77 1.49 27.41
N VAL A 50 16.15 0.46 28.14
CA VAL A 50 16.60 0.58 29.53
C VAL A 50 17.99 -0.04 29.68
N THR A 51 18.90 0.70 30.32
CA THR A 51 20.25 0.21 30.65
C THR A 51 20.40 0.12 32.16
N ILE A 52 20.88 -1.02 32.64
CA ILE A 52 21.10 -1.33 34.05
C ILE A 52 22.58 -1.65 34.25
N THR A 53 23.22 -0.98 35.20
CA THR A 53 24.57 -1.32 35.66
C THR A 53 24.46 -2.34 36.79
N GLN A 54 24.93 -3.56 36.56
CA GLN A 54 24.94 -4.63 37.55
C GLN A 54 25.95 -4.35 38.67
N THR A 55 25.81 -5.05 39.80
CA THR A 55 26.71 -4.90 40.95
C THR A 55 28.18 -5.25 40.67
N ASP A 56 28.46 -6.01 39.61
CA ASP A 56 29.82 -6.35 39.14
C ASP A 56 30.41 -5.28 38.19
N GLY A 57 29.65 -4.22 37.90
CA GLY A 57 30.05 -3.10 37.03
C GLY A 57 29.74 -3.30 35.55
N LYS A 58 29.17 -4.44 35.13
CA LYS A 58 28.74 -4.65 33.74
C LYS A 58 27.41 -3.95 33.45
N GLU A 59 27.19 -3.60 32.19
CA GLU A 59 25.95 -2.97 31.74
C GLU A 59 25.13 -3.94 30.91
N ILE A 60 23.84 -4.05 31.24
CA ILE A 60 22.84 -4.76 30.44
C ILE A 60 21.88 -3.74 29.86
N THR A 61 21.52 -3.88 28.58
CA THR A 61 20.56 -3.01 27.92
C THR A 61 19.46 -3.83 27.28
N LEU A 62 18.21 -3.54 27.63
CA LEU A 62 17.03 -4.05 26.93
C LEU A 62 16.62 -3.01 25.87
N ILE A 63 16.20 -3.48 24.69
CA ILE A 63 15.75 -2.65 23.57
C ILE A 63 14.44 -3.24 23.03
N GLY A 64 13.48 -2.38 22.73
CA GLY A 64 12.16 -2.77 22.26
C GLY A 64 11.28 -3.32 23.39
N LYS A 65 10.23 -4.04 23.01
CA LYS A 65 9.30 -4.67 23.94
C LYS A 65 9.88 -6.01 24.38
N ASP A 66 10.56 -6.02 25.52
CA ASP A 66 11.37 -7.16 25.96
C ASP A 66 11.27 -7.35 27.48
N THR A 67 11.83 -8.45 27.99
CA THR A 67 11.78 -8.79 29.40
C THR A 67 13.03 -9.53 29.90
N LEU A 68 13.54 -9.13 31.07
CA LEU A 68 14.73 -9.71 31.70
C LEU A 68 14.50 -10.00 33.18
N THR A 69 14.84 -11.21 33.64
CA THR A 69 14.90 -11.54 35.08
C THR A 69 16.36 -11.58 35.55
N LEU A 70 16.67 -10.90 36.66
CA LEU A 70 18.03 -10.88 37.24
C LEU A 70 18.13 -11.87 38.41
N ASP A 71 18.76 -13.05 38.20
CA ASP A 71 18.99 -14.07 39.25
C ASP A 71 20.50 -14.28 39.55
N GLN A 72 20.82 -14.73 40.78
CA GLN A 72 22.17 -14.94 41.33
C GLN A 72 23.04 -15.93 40.52
N ASP A 73 22.46 -16.72 39.62
CA ASP A 73 23.19 -17.68 38.79
C ASP A 73 23.89 -17.06 37.56
N SER A 74 23.77 -15.74 37.38
CA SER A 74 24.48 -14.98 36.33
C SER A 74 26.01 -14.90 36.55
N ASN A 75 26.56 -15.53 37.59
CA ASN A 75 27.99 -15.54 37.95
C ASN A 75 28.69 -16.89 37.72
N ASN A 76 28.08 -17.83 37.00
CA ASN A 76 28.81 -18.99 36.48
C ASN A 76 29.54 -18.61 35.19
N ASN A 77 30.78 -18.19 35.41
CA ASN A 77 31.82 -17.94 34.42
C ASN A 77 32.25 -19.26 33.73
N GLU A 78 31.38 -19.84 32.90
CA GLU A 78 31.77 -20.80 31.86
C GLU A 78 31.39 -20.24 30.48
N THR A 79 32.39 -19.63 29.84
CA THR A 79 32.53 -19.45 28.39
C THR A 79 31.31 -18.92 27.62
N VAL A 80 30.99 -17.63 27.80
CA VAL A 80 30.35 -16.86 26.72
C VAL A 80 31.44 -16.59 25.68
N ALA A 81 31.42 -17.37 24.60
CA ALA A 81 32.26 -17.13 23.44
C ALA A 81 32.02 -15.71 22.89
N ASP A 82 33.09 -15.11 22.37
CA ASP A 82 33.18 -13.75 21.87
C ASP A 82 32.13 -13.47 20.76
N ILE A 83 30.98 -12.92 21.15
CA ILE A 83 29.84 -12.58 20.27
C ILE A 83 30.26 -11.61 19.15
N SER A 84 31.37 -10.90 19.33
CA SER A 84 31.96 -10.02 18.32
C SER A 84 32.34 -10.77 17.03
N ALA A 85 32.75 -12.04 17.14
CA ALA A 85 33.10 -12.89 16.00
C ALA A 85 31.85 -13.39 15.25
N LEU A 86 30.80 -13.76 15.99
CA LEU A 86 29.50 -14.15 15.43
C LEU A 86 28.79 -12.97 14.74
N GLN A 87 28.80 -11.80 15.37
CA GLN A 87 28.22 -10.59 14.77
C GLN A 87 28.96 -10.17 13.49
N GLN A 88 30.29 -10.28 13.45
CA GLN A 88 31.06 -10.00 12.23
C GLN A 88 30.85 -11.06 11.13
N ALA A 89 30.62 -12.32 11.48
CA ALA A 89 30.35 -13.39 10.54
C ALA A 89 28.96 -13.26 9.89
N ILE A 90 27.95 -12.88 10.69
CA ILE A 90 26.60 -12.57 10.22
C ILE A 90 26.61 -11.33 9.33
N LEU A 91 27.34 -10.27 9.72
CA LEU A 91 27.45 -9.05 8.92
C LEU A 91 28.22 -9.23 7.60
N LYS A 92 28.98 -10.32 7.46
CA LYS A 92 29.75 -10.66 6.24
C LYS A 92 29.09 -11.75 5.38
N GLY A 93 27.93 -12.28 5.77
CA GLY A 93 27.23 -13.32 5.00
C GLY A 93 28.01 -14.64 4.93
N THR A 94 28.77 -14.97 5.97
CA THR A 94 29.55 -16.21 6.01
C THR A 94 28.67 -17.35 6.51
N ASP A 95 28.72 -18.51 5.84
CA ASP A 95 28.00 -19.73 6.21
C ASP A 95 28.23 -20.07 7.70
N LEU A 96 27.16 -20.07 8.49
CA LEU A 96 27.21 -20.29 9.94
C LEU A 96 27.73 -21.69 10.29
N ASN A 97 27.64 -22.66 9.38
CA ASN A 97 28.15 -24.01 9.58
C ASN A 97 29.68 -24.04 9.70
N ALA A 98 30.38 -23.01 9.22
CA ALA A 98 31.84 -22.89 9.36
C ALA A 98 32.29 -22.38 10.75
N LEU A 99 31.37 -21.94 11.63
CA LEU A 99 31.70 -21.55 13.01
C LEU A 99 31.57 -22.69 14.03
N GLU A 100 30.96 -23.82 13.64
CA GLU A 100 30.79 -24.98 14.53
C GLU A 100 32.14 -25.68 14.83
N GLU A 101 33.16 -25.46 13.98
CA GLU A 101 34.47 -26.09 14.14
C GLU A 101 35.41 -25.37 15.12
N THR A 102 35.03 -24.23 15.69
CA THR A 102 35.87 -23.50 16.67
C THR A 102 35.45 -23.66 18.14
N ALA A 103 34.41 -24.46 18.42
CA ALA A 103 33.92 -24.70 19.78
C ALA A 103 34.32 -26.09 20.36
N ALA A 104 35.02 -26.93 19.60
CA ALA A 104 35.41 -28.29 20.02
C ALA A 104 36.90 -28.48 20.37
N GLY A 105 37.67 -27.41 20.54
CA GLY A 105 39.11 -27.51 20.83
C GLY A 105 39.65 -26.36 21.68
N GLY A 106 39.55 -26.49 23.01
CA GLY A 106 40.23 -25.60 23.94
C GLY A 106 41.77 -25.72 23.84
N PRO A 107 42.54 -24.68 24.22
CA PRO A 107 44.00 -24.69 24.10
C PRO A 107 44.64 -25.71 25.05
N GLN A 108 45.49 -26.56 24.50
CA GLN A 108 46.30 -27.51 25.23
C GLN A 108 47.32 -26.79 26.14
N ALA A 109 47.03 -26.75 27.43
CA ALA A 109 48.01 -26.46 28.47
C ALA A 109 47.88 -27.45 29.64
N GLY A 110 48.67 -28.54 29.56
CA GLY A 110 49.16 -29.28 30.73
C GLY A 110 48.28 -30.42 31.27
N GLY A 111 48.66 -31.65 30.90
CA GLY A 111 48.75 -32.78 31.83
C GLY A 111 47.47 -33.52 32.24
N ASN A 112 47.38 -34.78 31.78
CA ASN A 112 46.58 -35.91 32.27
C ASN A 112 45.06 -35.87 32.05
N GLY A 113 44.62 -36.74 31.13
CA GLY A 113 43.22 -36.95 30.76
C GLY A 113 42.39 -37.73 31.78
N GLY A 114 41.07 -37.54 31.64
CA GLY A 114 40.02 -38.32 32.30
C GLY A 114 38.68 -38.00 31.65
N ASP A 115 38.02 -39.05 31.15
CA ASP A 115 36.74 -39.04 30.45
C ASP A 115 35.58 -38.49 31.29
N GLY A 116 34.67 -37.76 30.63
CA GLY A 116 33.35 -37.41 31.16
C GLY A 116 32.32 -37.33 30.03
N VAL A 117 31.52 -38.37 29.86
CA VAL A 117 30.40 -38.44 28.90
C VAL A 117 29.12 -38.09 29.64
N SER A 118 28.35 -37.12 29.13
CA SER A 118 26.98 -36.82 29.60
C SER A 118 25.97 -37.20 28.51
N LEU A 119 25.01 -38.07 28.85
CA LEU A 119 23.92 -38.52 27.97
C LEU A 119 22.60 -37.97 28.50
N SER A 120 21.99 -37.01 27.80
CA SER A 120 20.56 -36.75 27.92
C SER A 120 19.94 -36.30 26.59
N SER A 121 19.13 -37.23 26.05
CA SER A 121 17.96 -37.07 25.18
C SER A 121 18.05 -36.18 23.94
N THR A 122 18.44 -36.79 22.82
CA THR A 122 17.91 -36.46 21.49
C THR A 122 17.60 -37.74 20.73
N SER A 123 16.40 -37.79 20.13
CA SER A 123 15.98 -38.77 19.13
C SER A 123 16.58 -38.41 17.78
N PHE A 124 17.17 -39.37 17.06
CA PHE A 124 17.81 -39.14 15.77
C PHE A 124 16.98 -39.72 14.62
N ALA A 125 16.87 -38.97 13.52
CA ALA A 125 16.15 -39.32 12.29
C ALA A 125 16.98 -40.11 11.27
N GLU A 126 18.31 -40.24 11.43
CA GLU A 126 19.13 -41.19 10.67
C GLU A 126 20.06 -41.99 11.58
N GLY A 127 20.27 -43.26 11.20
CA GLY A 127 20.91 -44.27 12.02
C GLY A 127 22.43 -44.11 12.18
N GLY A 128 22.91 -44.44 13.39
CA GLY A 128 24.16 -45.15 13.61
C GLY A 128 25.35 -44.33 14.13
N HIS A 129 25.54 -44.29 15.45
CA HIS A 129 26.87 -44.10 16.04
C HIS A 129 27.39 -45.42 16.62
N ILE A 130 28.66 -45.74 16.34
CA ILE A 130 29.40 -46.83 16.98
C ILE A 130 29.98 -46.29 18.29
N SER A 131 29.50 -46.77 19.44
CA SER A 131 30.15 -46.48 20.72
C SER A 131 31.45 -47.27 20.84
N ASN A 132 32.59 -46.57 20.85
CA ASN A 132 33.87 -47.19 21.20
C ASN A 132 33.92 -47.36 22.73
N ILE A 133 33.39 -48.47 23.24
CA ILE A 133 33.54 -48.84 24.66
C ILE A 133 34.99 -49.29 24.86
N ASN A 134 35.88 -48.37 25.22
CA ASN A 134 37.15 -48.74 25.83
C ASN A 134 36.90 -49.01 27.32
N ALA A 135 36.31 -50.17 27.62
CA ALA A 135 36.25 -50.65 28.99
C ALA A 135 37.67 -51.03 29.40
N ASN A 136 38.23 -50.26 30.32
CA ASN A 136 39.46 -50.59 31.02
C ASN A 136 39.23 -51.85 31.86
N VAL A 137 39.40 -53.03 31.27
CA VAL A 137 39.42 -54.31 31.99
C VAL A 137 40.78 -54.45 32.66
N GLY A 138 40.90 -53.78 33.81
CA GLY A 138 41.91 -54.11 34.80
C GLY A 138 41.69 -55.54 35.30
N THR A 139 42.62 -56.42 34.91
CA THR A 139 42.86 -57.76 35.47
C THR A 139 41.66 -58.71 35.52
N ILE A 140 41.46 -59.50 34.46
CA ILE A 140 41.00 -60.88 34.60
C ILE A 140 42.10 -61.78 34.03
N ASP A 141 43.03 -62.11 34.91
CA ASP A 141 44.16 -63.02 34.70
C ASP A 141 43.69 -64.49 34.76
N ALA A 142 42.62 -64.81 34.03
CA ALA A 142 42.04 -66.14 34.02
C ALA A 142 41.21 -66.37 32.76
N LEU A 143 41.84 -66.49 31.58
CA LEU A 143 41.44 -67.46 30.53
C LEU A 143 42.41 -67.52 29.32
N ALA A 144 43.73 -67.44 29.56
CA ALA A 144 44.76 -67.67 28.54
C ALA A 144 44.90 -69.16 28.15
N LEU A 145 43.80 -69.87 27.90
CA LEU A 145 43.86 -71.31 27.56
C LEU A 145 42.70 -71.84 26.69
N ALA A 146 42.32 -71.13 25.63
CA ALA A 146 41.72 -71.74 24.44
C ALA A 146 41.84 -70.77 23.25
N GLY A 147 42.68 -71.11 22.27
CA GLY A 147 42.97 -70.24 21.13
C GLY A 147 41.77 -69.99 20.22
N ALA A 148 41.12 -68.84 20.39
CA ALA A 148 40.16 -68.28 19.45
C ALA A 148 40.60 -66.83 19.13
N GLY A 149 40.84 -66.55 17.86
CA GLY A 149 41.17 -65.21 17.38
C GLY A 149 39.98 -64.27 17.52
N ASP A 150 40.29 -63.02 17.85
CA ASP A 150 39.35 -61.95 18.16
C ASP A 150 38.48 -61.59 16.95
N ASN A 151 37.25 -62.12 16.91
CA ASN A 151 36.04 -61.52 16.29
C ASN A 151 34.80 -62.43 16.34
N ALA A 152 34.78 -63.46 17.20
CA ALA A 152 33.70 -64.43 17.21
C ALA A 152 32.37 -63.95 17.85
N LEU A 153 32.27 -62.72 18.39
CA LEU A 153 31.08 -62.28 19.14
C LEU A 153 30.73 -60.77 18.98
N GLY A 154 30.91 -60.19 17.80
CA GLY A 154 30.43 -58.82 17.51
C GLY A 154 29.01 -58.81 16.91
N VAL A 155 28.06 -58.16 17.59
CA VAL A 155 26.72 -57.84 17.07
C VAL A 155 26.84 -56.66 16.10
N SER A 156 26.56 -56.87 14.80
CA SER A 156 26.62 -55.81 13.79
C SER A 156 25.26 -55.13 13.58
N GLY A 157 25.19 -53.83 13.87
CA GLY A 157 24.24 -52.88 13.29
C GLY A 157 24.95 -52.11 12.17
N GLY A 158 24.35 -52.04 10.98
CA GLY A 158 25.03 -51.62 9.74
C GLY A 158 24.89 -50.14 9.38
N SER A 159 25.93 -49.59 8.76
CA SER A 159 25.93 -48.82 7.50
C SER A 159 27.39 -48.54 7.11
N ALA A 160 27.73 -48.64 5.83
CA ALA A 160 29.10 -48.66 5.33
C ALA A 160 29.41 -47.41 4.49
N VAL A 161 30.64 -46.89 4.61
CA VAL A 161 31.61 -46.87 3.49
C VAL A 161 33.04 -46.58 4.00
N GLY A 162 33.92 -47.52 3.73
CA GLY A 162 35.37 -47.44 3.94
C GLY A 162 36.00 -48.72 3.42
N ALA A 163 36.41 -48.71 2.15
CA ALA A 163 36.82 -49.86 1.37
C ALA A 163 37.93 -50.72 2.03
N GLY A 164 37.55 -51.93 2.42
CA GLY A 164 38.42 -53.07 2.65
C GLY A 164 37.68 -54.31 2.17
N ALA A 165 38.26 -55.03 1.20
CA ALA A 165 37.63 -56.10 0.43
C ALA A 165 36.83 -57.12 1.28
N GLY A 166 35.57 -57.37 0.89
CA GLY A 166 34.86 -58.62 1.19
C GLY A 166 33.72 -58.55 2.20
N ALA A 167 32.70 -57.72 1.97
CA ALA A 167 31.35 -57.97 2.48
C ALA A 167 30.33 -57.37 1.50
N THR A 168 30.03 -58.13 0.45
CA THR A 168 28.97 -57.78 -0.50
C THR A 168 27.62 -57.94 0.21
N GLY A 169 26.85 -56.86 0.32
CA GLY A 169 25.39 -57.01 0.37
C GLY A 169 24.91 -57.90 -0.79
N PRO A 170 23.69 -58.45 -0.72
CA PRO A 170 23.20 -59.29 -1.82
C PRO A 170 23.37 -58.54 -3.14
N ALA A 171 24.10 -59.13 -4.09
CA ALA A 171 24.31 -58.52 -5.39
C ALA A 171 22.94 -58.25 -6.04
N LEU A 172 22.77 -57.07 -6.64
CA LEU A 172 21.56 -56.73 -7.38
C LEU A 172 21.31 -57.82 -8.44
N PRO A 173 20.08 -58.37 -8.53
CA PRO A 173 19.75 -59.33 -9.57
C PRO A 173 20.07 -58.78 -10.96
N ALA A 174 20.63 -59.62 -11.83
CA ALA A 174 20.98 -59.21 -13.18
C ALA A 174 19.74 -58.69 -13.94
N GLY A 175 19.89 -57.57 -14.65
CA GLY A 175 18.79 -56.92 -15.36
C GLY A 175 17.90 -56.01 -14.50
N SER A 176 18.30 -55.74 -13.24
CA SER A 176 17.61 -54.74 -12.40
C SER A 176 17.83 -53.32 -12.93
N ILE A 177 16.76 -52.52 -12.92
CA ILE A 177 16.74 -51.12 -13.40
C ILE A 177 16.55 -50.20 -12.19
N LYS A 178 17.43 -49.20 -12.04
CA LYS A 178 17.31 -48.20 -10.97
C LYS A 178 16.06 -47.35 -11.22
N ILE A 179 15.23 -47.17 -10.20
CA ILE A 179 14.08 -46.25 -10.28
C ILE A 179 14.58 -44.84 -9.94
N PRO A 180 14.43 -43.86 -10.85
CA PRO A 180 14.87 -42.49 -10.61
C PRO A 180 13.96 -41.76 -9.62
N LEU A 181 14.45 -40.66 -9.05
CA LEU A 181 13.71 -39.86 -8.06
C LEU A 181 12.44 -39.23 -8.64
N SER A 182 12.44 -38.89 -9.92
CA SER A 182 11.26 -38.43 -10.68
C SER A 182 10.06 -39.41 -10.64
N ALA A 183 10.27 -40.68 -10.29
CA ALA A 183 9.21 -41.67 -10.15
C ALA A 183 8.54 -41.68 -8.76
N TYR A 184 9.05 -40.90 -7.82
CA TYR A 184 8.58 -40.79 -6.44
C TYR A 184 7.76 -39.50 -6.24
N THR A 185 6.86 -39.51 -5.26
CA THR A 185 6.15 -38.29 -4.86
C THR A 185 7.10 -37.33 -4.14
N GLY A 186 7.33 -36.13 -4.69
CA GLY A 186 8.23 -35.14 -4.08
C GLY A 186 9.71 -35.56 -4.06
N GLU A 187 10.10 -36.48 -4.95
CA GLU A 187 11.50 -36.88 -5.19
C GLU A 187 12.27 -37.44 -3.98
N ASP A 188 11.55 -37.94 -2.98
CA ASP A 188 12.14 -38.61 -1.81
C ASP A 188 11.98 -40.13 -1.90
N ILE A 189 13.06 -40.88 -1.71
CA ILE A 189 13.07 -42.36 -1.66
C ILE A 189 12.29 -42.94 -0.46
N SER A 190 12.03 -42.10 0.55
CA SER A 190 11.19 -42.43 1.70
C SER A 190 9.69 -42.38 1.33
N SER A 191 9.36 -41.69 0.25
CA SER A 191 7.99 -41.48 -0.22
C SER A 191 7.46 -42.66 -1.06
N GLY A 192 6.17 -42.60 -1.39
CA GLY A 192 5.55 -43.58 -2.28
C GLY A 192 5.91 -43.32 -3.75
N LEU A 193 5.93 -44.40 -4.54
CA LEU A 193 5.99 -44.24 -6.00
C LEU A 193 4.73 -43.54 -6.52
N LEU A 194 4.91 -42.69 -7.52
CA LEU A 194 3.81 -42.10 -8.26
C LEU A 194 2.89 -43.19 -8.80
N SER A 195 1.58 -43.05 -8.58
CA SER A 195 0.59 -43.99 -9.13
C SER A 195 0.70 -44.12 -10.65
N SER A 196 1.10 -43.04 -11.32
CA SER A 196 1.37 -42.99 -12.76
C SER A 196 2.56 -43.86 -13.16
N PHE A 197 3.62 -43.92 -12.37
CA PHE A 197 4.77 -44.81 -12.57
C PHE A 197 4.40 -46.26 -12.27
N HIS A 198 3.87 -46.52 -11.07
CA HIS A 198 3.58 -47.88 -10.59
C HIS A 198 2.64 -48.65 -11.52
N SER A 199 1.61 -47.97 -12.05
CA SER A 199 0.65 -48.56 -13.01
C SER A 199 1.23 -48.86 -14.40
N SER A 200 2.45 -48.40 -14.69
CA SER A 200 3.10 -48.57 -16.00
C SER A 200 4.22 -49.60 -15.97
N ILE A 201 4.47 -50.25 -14.82
CA ILE A 201 5.47 -51.31 -14.70
C ILE A 201 5.01 -52.51 -15.55
N PRO A 202 5.80 -52.94 -16.55
CA PRO A 202 5.43 -54.08 -17.40
C PRO A 202 5.35 -55.39 -16.61
N HIS A 203 4.53 -56.34 -17.10
CA HIS A 203 4.54 -57.70 -16.59
C HIS A 203 5.94 -58.34 -16.70
N GLY A 204 6.34 -59.11 -15.69
CA GLY A 204 7.66 -59.73 -15.61
C GLY A 204 8.69 -58.95 -14.79
N TYR A 205 8.31 -57.83 -14.18
CA TYR A 205 9.11 -57.05 -13.25
C TYR A 205 8.35 -56.80 -11.95
N HIS A 206 9.08 -56.77 -10.82
CA HIS A 206 8.56 -56.38 -9.51
C HIS A 206 9.45 -55.32 -8.86
N LEU A 207 8.88 -54.63 -7.87
CA LEU A 207 9.61 -53.65 -7.06
C LEU A 207 10.49 -54.36 -6.03
N TYR A 208 11.77 -54.01 -5.98
CA TYR A 208 12.72 -54.51 -5.01
C TYR A 208 13.48 -53.34 -4.35
N ARG A 209 13.26 -53.16 -3.04
CA ARG A 209 14.04 -52.24 -2.20
C ARG A 209 15.38 -52.89 -1.89
N HIS A 210 16.47 -52.32 -2.37
CA HIS A 210 17.81 -52.82 -2.09
C HIS A 210 18.35 -52.29 -0.75
N THR A 211 19.47 -52.85 -0.29
CA THR A 211 20.10 -52.51 1.00
C THR A 211 20.73 -51.11 1.01
N ASP A 212 20.86 -50.47 -0.15
CA ASP A 212 21.24 -49.06 -0.30
C ASP A 212 20.05 -48.09 -0.06
N GLY A 213 18.85 -48.62 0.19
CA GLY A 213 17.64 -47.84 0.40
C GLY A 213 16.88 -47.45 -0.88
N ARG A 214 17.44 -47.71 -2.07
CA ARG A 214 16.80 -47.41 -3.37
C ARG A 214 15.87 -48.52 -3.81
N ASP A 215 14.81 -48.17 -4.53
CA ASP A 215 14.03 -49.17 -5.25
C ASP A 215 14.57 -49.42 -6.66
N TYR A 216 14.46 -50.68 -7.07
CA TYR A 216 14.80 -51.16 -8.39
C TYR A 216 13.61 -51.92 -8.97
N LEU A 217 13.44 -51.86 -10.29
CA LEU A 217 12.63 -52.83 -11.01
C LEU A 217 13.49 -54.05 -11.29
N THR A 218 13.14 -55.18 -10.69
CA THR A 218 13.86 -56.45 -10.83
C THR A 218 13.06 -57.42 -11.69
N PRO A 219 13.69 -58.11 -12.67
CA PRO A 219 13.00 -59.14 -13.45
C PRO A 219 12.53 -60.30 -12.56
N ASP A 220 11.32 -60.80 -12.78
CA ASP A 220 10.80 -62.00 -12.12
C ASP A 220 11.60 -63.25 -12.49
N ASP A 221 12.10 -63.30 -13.73
CA ASP A 221 13.02 -64.31 -14.25
C ASP A 221 14.17 -63.62 -15.02
N PRO A 222 15.39 -63.52 -14.44
CA PRO A 222 16.53 -62.86 -15.08
C PRO A 222 17.06 -63.62 -16.32
N THR A 223 16.53 -64.80 -16.61
CA THR A 223 16.86 -65.57 -17.83
C THR A 223 15.88 -65.34 -18.98
N ALA A 224 14.72 -64.72 -18.71
CA ALA A 224 13.76 -64.35 -19.74
C ALA A 224 14.22 -63.10 -20.51
N PRO A 225 13.78 -62.91 -21.77
CA PRO A 225 14.02 -61.67 -22.49
C PRO A 225 13.49 -60.46 -21.71
N SER A 226 14.32 -59.42 -21.59
CA SER A 226 13.95 -58.17 -20.91
C SER A 226 12.67 -57.57 -21.52
N SER A 227 11.75 -57.14 -20.65
CA SER A 227 10.59 -56.32 -21.03
C SER A 227 10.97 -54.87 -21.37
N PHE A 228 12.26 -54.52 -21.28
CA PHE A 228 12.84 -53.22 -21.62
C PHE A 228 13.97 -53.33 -22.64
N GLU A 229 14.08 -52.33 -23.49
CA GLU A 229 15.20 -52.07 -24.38
C GLU A 229 16.06 -50.94 -23.80
N TYR A 230 17.39 -51.09 -23.79
CA TYR A 230 18.32 -50.06 -23.32
C TYR A 230 18.86 -49.24 -24.50
N LYS A 231 18.72 -47.91 -24.44
CA LYS A 231 19.12 -46.96 -25.49
C LYS A 231 19.85 -45.77 -24.86
N GLU A 232 21.18 -45.73 -24.98
CA GLU A 232 22.03 -44.59 -24.57
C GLU A 232 21.68 -44.03 -23.17
N GLY A 233 21.52 -44.92 -22.18
CA GLY A 233 21.19 -44.55 -20.79
C GLY A 233 19.70 -44.56 -20.43
N TRP A 234 18.82 -44.87 -21.38
CA TRP A 234 17.38 -44.99 -21.15
C TRP A 234 16.89 -46.43 -21.24
N TYR A 235 16.06 -46.86 -20.30
CA TYR A 235 15.28 -48.10 -20.42
C TYR A 235 13.88 -47.79 -20.93
N VAL A 236 13.54 -48.33 -22.10
CA VAL A 236 12.23 -48.15 -22.74
C VAL A 236 11.50 -49.48 -22.76
N SER A 237 10.33 -49.54 -22.15
CA SER A 237 9.48 -50.74 -22.12
C SER A 237 9.05 -51.18 -23.53
N ASN A 238 8.96 -52.49 -23.76
CA ASN A 238 8.59 -53.07 -25.05
C ASN A 238 7.13 -52.78 -25.46
N ASP A 239 6.25 -52.49 -24.50
CA ASP A 239 4.90 -52.01 -24.77
C ASP A 239 4.84 -50.50 -25.08
N GLY A 240 5.98 -49.82 -24.94
CA GLY A 240 6.18 -48.41 -25.24
C GLY A 240 5.57 -47.45 -24.23
N ASN A 241 5.09 -47.92 -23.07
CA ASN A 241 4.31 -47.09 -22.13
C ASN A 241 5.17 -46.41 -21.05
N LEU A 242 6.41 -46.86 -20.86
CA LEU A 242 7.34 -46.39 -19.84
C LEU A 242 8.75 -46.21 -20.39
N ALA A 243 9.36 -45.04 -20.14
CA ALA A 243 10.78 -44.77 -20.34
C ALA A 243 11.41 -44.26 -19.04
N ILE A 244 12.56 -44.82 -18.67
CA ILE A 244 13.25 -44.58 -17.41
C ILE A 244 14.69 -44.14 -17.68
N GLY A 245 15.04 -42.92 -17.29
CA GLY A 245 16.41 -42.40 -17.36
C GLY A 245 17.29 -43.00 -16.27
N GLN A 246 18.56 -43.27 -16.59
CA GLN A 246 19.58 -43.65 -15.61
C GLN A 246 20.60 -42.51 -15.47
N ASP A 247 21.46 -42.54 -14.46
CA ASP A 247 22.44 -41.47 -14.18
C ASP A 247 23.45 -41.22 -15.31
N ASN A 248 23.53 -42.13 -16.29
CA ASN A 248 24.33 -41.98 -17.50
C ASN A 248 23.50 -41.65 -18.75
N ALA A 249 22.22 -41.29 -18.58
CA ALA A 249 21.31 -40.88 -19.63
C ALA A 249 21.90 -39.73 -20.45
N LYS A 250 21.81 -39.88 -21.78
CA LYS A 250 21.97 -38.76 -22.70
C LYS A 250 20.66 -38.00 -22.81
N ASP A 251 20.70 -36.84 -23.46
CA ASP A 251 19.50 -36.12 -23.89
C ASP A 251 18.54 -37.05 -24.65
N LEU A 252 17.24 -36.82 -24.52
CA LEU A 252 16.20 -37.67 -25.08
C LEU A 252 15.36 -36.92 -26.11
N ALA A 253 15.20 -37.51 -27.30
CA ALA A 253 14.25 -37.08 -28.31
C ALA A 253 13.10 -38.10 -28.46
N VAL A 254 11.91 -37.70 -28.05
CA VAL A 254 10.66 -38.42 -28.28
C VAL A 254 9.99 -37.84 -29.52
N THR A 255 10.04 -38.56 -30.63
CA THR A 255 9.78 -37.97 -31.95
C THR A 255 8.93 -38.86 -32.85
N SER A 256 8.21 -38.25 -33.79
CA SER A 256 7.58 -39.00 -34.89
C SER A 256 8.61 -39.51 -35.89
N ALA A 257 8.28 -40.56 -36.65
CA ALA A 257 9.12 -41.03 -37.76
C ALA A 257 9.48 -39.92 -38.75
N ASN A 258 8.56 -38.99 -39.00
CA ASN A 258 8.76 -37.88 -39.94
C ASN A 258 9.79 -36.85 -39.47
N GLN A 259 9.96 -36.69 -38.15
CA GLN A 259 10.92 -35.74 -37.56
C GLN A 259 12.19 -36.44 -37.07
N SER A 260 12.22 -37.77 -37.13
CA SER A 260 13.34 -38.57 -36.67
C SER A 260 14.68 -38.13 -37.30
N SER A 261 14.74 -37.73 -38.56
CA SER A 261 15.98 -37.31 -39.21
C SER A 261 16.64 -36.07 -38.59
N ASN A 262 15.91 -35.29 -37.78
CA ASN A 262 16.47 -34.14 -37.06
C ASN A 262 17.43 -34.56 -35.94
N TYR A 263 17.37 -35.83 -35.54
CA TYR A 263 18.16 -36.41 -34.46
C TYR A 263 19.02 -37.55 -35.05
N PRO A 264 20.32 -37.30 -35.32
CA PRO A 264 21.20 -38.25 -35.97
C PRO A 264 21.50 -39.47 -35.10
N ASP A 265 21.72 -40.62 -35.74
CA ASP A 265 22.09 -41.87 -35.07
C ASP A 265 23.61 -41.92 -34.77
N ASP A 266 24.13 -40.89 -34.09
CA ASP A 266 25.54 -40.74 -33.72
C ASP A 266 25.80 -40.88 -32.21
N ASN A 267 24.80 -41.37 -31.47
CA ASN A 267 24.78 -41.56 -30.02
C ASN A 267 24.91 -40.26 -29.21
N SER A 268 24.70 -39.08 -29.82
CA SER A 268 24.64 -37.81 -29.09
C SER A 268 23.34 -37.65 -28.29
N VAL A 269 22.22 -38.17 -28.82
CA VAL A 269 20.87 -38.05 -28.26
C VAL A 269 20.18 -39.41 -28.33
N ALA A 270 19.61 -39.88 -27.23
CA ALA A 270 18.75 -41.05 -27.16
C ALA A 270 17.42 -40.78 -27.86
N LYS A 271 16.81 -41.78 -28.50
CA LYS A 271 15.64 -41.56 -29.34
C LYS A 271 14.56 -42.60 -29.20
N ILE A 272 13.32 -42.12 -29.07
CA ILE A 272 12.11 -42.92 -29.11
C ILE A 272 11.29 -42.46 -30.30
N VAL A 273 11.21 -43.30 -31.33
CA VAL A 273 10.51 -42.99 -32.59
C VAL A 273 9.12 -43.61 -32.58
N ASP A 274 8.11 -42.83 -32.98
CA ASP A 274 6.69 -43.23 -32.99
C ASP A 274 6.23 -43.81 -31.65
N PRO A 275 6.30 -43.03 -30.55
CA PRO A 275 6.00 -43.50 -29.21
C PRO A 275 4.52 -43.90 -29.04
N SER A 276 4.26 -44.75 -28.04
CA SER A 276 2.90 -44.98 -27.54
C SER A 276 2.30 -43.67 -27.04
N GLN A 277 1.00 -43.45 -27.28
CA GLN A 277 0.29 -42.31 -26.71
C GLN A 277 0.21 -42.37 -25.19
N ASN A 278 0.44 -43.55 -24.60
CA ASN A 278 0.46 -43.76 -23.17
C ASN A 278 1.86 -43.59 -22.57
N LEU A 279 2.89 -43.33 -23.39
CA LEU A 279 4.27 -43.20 -22.91
C LEU A 279 4.37 -42.16 -21.79
N LYS A 280 4.98 -42.57 -20.68
CA LYS A 280 5.40 -41.71 -19.58
C LYS A 280 6.92 -41.76 -19.50
N VAL A 281 7.54 -40.60 -19.53
CA VAL A 281 8.99 -40.44 -19.40
C VAL A 281 9.29 -40.01 -17.98
N PHE A 282 10.27 -40.67 -17.35
CA PHE A 282 10.81 -40.34 -16.04
C PHE A 282 12.31 -40.07 -16.19
N GLY A 283 12.70 -38.81 -15.99
CA GLY A 283 14.06 -38.29 -16.09
C GLY A 283 15.00 -38.94 -15.08
N SER A 284 16.30 -38.84 -15.33
CA SER A 284 17.32 -39.44 -14.46
C SER A 284 17.53 -38.63 -13.18
N ASP A 285 18.38 -39.12 -12.26
CA ASP A 285 18.82 -38.35 -11.09
C ASP A 285 19.91 -37.30 -11.46
N THR A 286 20.01 -36.93 -12.74
CA THR A 286 21.02 -36.00 -13.28
C THR A 286 20.42 -35.15 -14.40
N PRO A 287 20.94 -33.93 -14.64
CA PRO A 287 20.45 -33.03 -15.69
C PRO A 287 20.33 -33.68 -17.08
N ASN A 288 19.19 -33.47 -17.74
CA ASN A 288 18.80 -34.04 -19.01
C ASN A 288 18.02 -33.02 -19.86
N ASN A 289 18.29 -32.97 -21.16
CA ASN A 289 17.39 -32.30 -22.10
C ASN A 289 16.41 -33.31 -22.71
N ILE A 290 15.12 -33.11 -22.53
CA ILE A 290 14.05 -33.96 -23.05
C ILE A 290 13.23 -33.19 -24.09
N THR A 291 13.31 -33.59 -25.35
CA THR A 291 12.52 -33.00 -26.43
C THR A 291 11.37 -33.92 -26.84
N VAL A 292 10.16 -33.37 -26.97
CA VAL A 292 9.00 -34.02 -27.57
C VAL A 292 8.67 -33.30 -28.88
N ASP A 293 8.97 -33.94 -30.02
CA ASP A 293 8.89 -33.34 -31.36
C ASP A 293 7.83 -34.05 -32.22
N ASN A 294 6.70 -33.37 -32.45
CA ASN A 294 5.58 -33.87 -33.24
C ASN A 294 5.09 -35.27 -32.77
N ALA A 295 5.18 -35.52 -31.46
CA ALA A 295 4.77 -36.77 -30.85
C ALA A 295 3.60 -36.55 -29.87
N LYS A 296 2.82 -37.60 -29.63
CA LYS A 296 1.76 -37.60 -28.61
C LYS A 296 2.11 -38.61 -27.53
N ILE A 297 2.22 -38.15 -26.29
CA ILE A 297 2.55 -38.97 -25.13
C ILE A 297 1.71 -38.55 -23.91
N THR A 298 1.78 -39.32 -22.83
CA THR A 298 1.10 -38.97 -21.58
C THR A 298 1.82 -37.82 -20.90
N SER A 299 3.08 -38.03 -20.51
CA SER A 299 3.80 -37.06 -19.69
C SER A 299 5.31 -37.19 -19.75
N VAL A 300 5.97 -36.09 -19.39
CA VAL A 300 7.37 -36.04 -19.01
C VAL A 300 7.41 -35.60 -17.54
N HIS A 301 8.08 -36.37 -16.70
CA HIS A 301 8.54 -35.92 -15.40
C HIS A 301 10.06 -35.89 -15.53
N ALA A 302 10.63 -34.69 -15.60
CA ALA A 302 12.07 -34.55 -15.48
C ALA A 302 12.47 -34.83 -14.01
N GLY A 303 13.77 -34.93 -13.77
CA GLY A 303 14.31 -35.51 -12.55
C GLY A 303 15.05 -34.48 -11.73
N VAL A 304 16.25 -34.84 -11.31
CA VAL A 304 17.02 -34.03 -10.37
C VAL A 304 18.09 -33.24 -11.10
N GLY A 305 18.15 -31.94 -10.80
CA GLY A 305 19.08 -30.98 -11.35
C GLY A 305 18.46 -30.21 -12.52
N GLU A 306 19.21 -29.25 -13.08
CA GLU A 306 18.73 -28.34 -14.13
C GLU A 306 18.37 -29.09 -15.43
N ASP A 307 17.09 -29.43 -15.57
CA ASP A 307 16.54 -30.13 -16.71
C ASP A 307 15.95 -29.16 -17.74
N ASN A 308 15.91 -29.58 -19.01
CA ASN A 308 15.19 -28.80 -20.04
C ASN A 308 14.18 -29.66 -20.77
N ILE A 309 12.93 -29.21 -20.84
CA ILE A 309 11.86 -29.89 -21.59
C ILE A 309 11.40 -29.01 -22.75
N ASP A 310 11.45 -29.54 -23.98
CA ASP A 310 11.01 -28.83 -25.20
C ASP A 310 9.90 -29.60 -25.92
N ALA A 311 8.67 -29.07 -25.90
CA ALA A 311 7.51 -29.60 -26.62
C ALA A 311 7.22 -28.78 -27.88
N LYS A 312 7.58 -29.33 -29.05
CA LYS A 312 7.55 -28.59 -30.33
C LYS A 312 6.87 -29.33 -31.48
N ASN A 313 6.67 -28.58 -32.55
CA ASN A 313 6.14 -29.03 -33.84
C ASN A 313 4.81 -29.80 -33.73
N GLY A 314 3.90 -29.34 -32.88
CA GLY A 314 2.59 -29.98 -32.69
C GLY A 314 2.60 -31.15 -31.72
N ALA A 315 3.57 -31.22 -30.81
CA ALA A 315 3.61 -32.19 -29.73
C ALA A 315 2.36 -32.10 -28.85
N LYS A 316 1.93 -33.23 -28.27
CA LYS A 316 0.75 -33.31 -27.42
C LYS A 316 1.03 -34.09 -26.16
N LEU A 317 0.89 -33.43 -25.01
CA LEU A 317 1.15 -33.99 -23.68
C LEU A 317 -0.03 -33.72 -22.74
N LEU A 318 -0.28 -34.66 -21.82
CA LEU A 318 -1.20 -34.44 -20.71
C LEU A 318 -0.52 -33.75 -19.52
N GLY A 319 0.78 -33.94 -19.33
CA GLY A 319 1.54 -33.38 -18.21
C GLY A 319 3.02 -33.16 -18.53
N ILE A 320 3.58 -32.07 -18.03
CA ILE A 320 5.03 -31.84 -17.88
C ILE A 320 5.28 -31.47 -16.41
N SER A 321 6.37 -31.99 -15.84
CA SER A 321 6.96 -31.60 -14.56
C SER A 321 8.45 -31.38 -14.79
N GLY A 322 9.00 -30.25 -14.35
CA GLY A 322 10.44 -29.97 -14.38
C GLY A 322 11.19 -30.85 -13.40
N GLY A 323 10.71 -30.98 -12.16
CA GLY A 323 11.32 -31.91 -11.22
C GLY A 323 11.80 -31.18 -9.98
N SER A 324 13.08 -31.33 -9.65
CA SER A 324 13.79 -30.44 -8.73
C SER A 324 15.01 -29.83 -9.40
N GLY A 325 15.26 -28.56 -9.15
CA GLY A 325 16.34 -27.81 -9.81
C GLY A 325 15.78 -26.62 -10.58
N SER A 326 16.67 -25.84 -11.21
CA SER A 326 16.26 -24.70 -12.04
C SER A 326 16.02 -25.20 -13.46
N ASP A 327 14.75 -25.41 -13.80
CA ASP A 327 14.34 -26.12 -15.00
C ASP A 327 13.87 -25.18 -16.12
N GLY A 328 14.18 -25.56 -17.35
CA GLY A 328 13.79 -24.85 -18.57
C GLY A 328 12.69 -25.56 -19.33
N ILE A 329 11.46 -25.06 -19.29
CA ILE A 329 10.32 -25.68 -19.99
C ILE A 329 9.85 -24.79 -21.14
N THR A 330 9.96 -25.29 -22.37
CA THR A 330 9.46 -24.61 -23.58
C THR A 330 8.33 -25.40 -24.25
N VAL A 331 7.22 -24.73 -24.54
CA VAL A 331 6.13 -25.26 -25.37
C VAL A 331 5.95 -24.35 -26.56
N GLU A 332 6.10 -24.89 -27.77
CA GLU A 332 6.11 -24.07 -28.98
C GLU A 332 5.52 -24.73 -30.22
N SER A 333 5.48 -23.97 -31.32
CA SER A 333 5.26 -24.50 -32.66
C SER A 333 3.96 -25.32 -32.81
N GLY A 334 2.87 -24.84 -32.22
CA GLY A 334 1.53 -25.46 -32.33
C GLY A 334 1.30 -26.64 -31.38
N SER A 335 2.18 -26.84 -30.41
CA SER A 335 2.06 -27.90 -29.40
C SER A 335 0.93 -27.64 -28.40
N PHE A 336 0.49 -28.72 -27.75
CA PHE A 336 -0.53 -28.68 -26.71
C PHE A 336 -0.05 -29.41 -25.45
N VAL A 337 -0.15 -28.75 -24.30
CA VAL A 337 0.12 -29.33 -22.99
C VAL A 337 -1.07 -29.06 -22.07
N ASN A 338 -1.61 -30.11 -21.45
CA ASN A 338 -2.76 -29.91 -20.55
C ASN A 338 -2.33 -29.35 -19.18
N LYS A 339 -1.29 -29.88 -18.57
CA LYS A 339 -0.74 -29.38 -17.30
C LYS A 339 0.76 -29.24 -17.44
N LEU A 340 1.28 -28.08 -17.06
CA LEU A 340 2.70 -27.78 -17.03
C LEU A 340 3.02 -27.33 -15.61
N TYR A 341 3.98 -28.01 -15.00
CA TYR A 341 4.49 -27.71 -13.69
C TYR A 341 5.99 -27.45 -13.82
N GLY A 342 6.48 -26.35 -13.22
CA GLY A 342 7.92 -26.16 -13.02
C GLY A 342 8.40 -27.22 -12.04
N ASP A 343 7.83 -27.21 -10.83
CA ASP A 343 8.12 -28.21 -9.81
C ASP A 343 7.19 -29.43 -9.80
N ASN A 344 7.54 -30.41 -8.96
CA ASN A 344 6.68 -31.56 -8.67
C ASN A 344 5.50 -31.24 -7.73
N LYS A 345 5.60 -30.19 -6.89
CA LYS A 345 4.53 -29.74 -5.99
C LYS A 345 4.16 -28.30 -6.31
N THR A 346 2.97 -28.08 -6.85
CA THR A 346 2.54 -26.76 -7.39
C THR A 346 1.18 -26.32 -6.87
N GLN A 347 1.02 -26.41 -5.54
CA GLN A 347 -0.12 -25.88 -4.79
C GLN A 347 0.35 -25.39 -3.41
N ASN A 348 1.59 -24.90 -3.31
CA ASN A 348 2.23 -24.60 -2.04
C ASN A 348 1.80 -23.24 -1.51
N ASP A 349 0.50 -23.11 -1.25
CA ASP A 349 -0.04 -21.91 -0.63
C ASP A 349 0.27 -21.97 0.86
N ILE A 350 1.33 -21.26 1.32
CA ILE A 350 1.72 -21.23 2.74
C ILE A 350 0.53 -20.89 3.66
N HIS A 351 -0.47 -20.18 3.13
CA HIS A 351 -1.70 -19.84 3.83
C HIS A 351 -2.69 -21.01 3.87
N GLU A 352 -2.81 -21.82 2.82
CA GLU A 352 -3.54 -23.10 2.85
C GLU A 352 -2.94 -24.07 3.88
N LYS A 353 -1.61 -24.11 4.07
CA LYS A 353 -0.98 -24.85 5.19
C LYS A 353 -1.45 -24.35 6.54
N ARG A 354 -1.61 -23.03 6.69
CA ARG A 354 -1.99 -22.46 7.99
C ARG A 354 -3.42 -22.80 8.37
N VAL A 355 -4.31 -22.91 7.39
CA VAL A 355 -5.71 -23.35 7.58
C VAL A 355 -5.82 -24.88 7.66
N HIS A 356 -4.99 -25.59 6.90
CA HIS A 356 -4.92 -27.05 6.82
C HIS A 356 -3.48 -27.54 7.07
N PRO A 357 -3.01 -27.52 8.33
CA PRO A 357 -1.61 -27.86 8.67
C PRO A 357 -1.24 -29.32 8.41
N ASP A 358 -2.22 -30.16 8.16
CA ASP A 358 -2.03 -31.56 7.78
C ASP A 358 -1.61 -31.73 6.30
N LEU A 359 -1.66 -30.68 5.48
CA LEU A 359 -1.24 -30.73 4.08
C LEU A 359 0.29 -30.59 3.98
N ASP A 360 0.92 -31.57 3.32
CA ASP A 360 2.35 -31.52 2.96
C ASP A 360 2.56 -30.65 1.73
N ILE A 361 2.60 -29.34 1.95
CA ILE A 361 2.73 -28.32 0.89
C ILE A 361 4.09 -27.62 0.89
N GLU A 362 5.07 -28.11 1.66
CA GLU A 362 6.42 -27.56 1.63
C GLU A 362 7.17 -28.28 0.52
N ASP A 363 7.53 -27.58 -0.55
CA ASP A 363 8.53 -28.09 -1.48
C ASP A 363 9.92 -27.80 -0.92
N LYS A 364 10.72 -28.85 -0.78
CA LYS A 364 12.10 -28.74 -0.33
C LYS A 364 13.07 -28.60 -1.51
N GLY A 365 12.54 -28.51 -2.74
CA GLY A 365 13.25 -28.36 -4.00
C GLY A 365 13.22 -26.95 -4.60
N ALA A 366 12.67 -25.94 -3.90
CA ALA A 366 12.43 -24.58 -4.37
C ALA A 366 13.60 -23.98 -5.18
N ALA A 367 13.42 -23.87 -6.49
CA ALA A 367 14.41 -23.35 -7.41
C ALA A 367 13.70 -22.57 -8.52
N ALA A 368 14.36 -21.51 -9.00
CA ALA A 368 13.78 -20.65 -10.02
C ALA A 368 13.70 -21.36 -11.38
N ASP A 369 12.50 -21.50 -11.91
CA ASP A 369 12.22 -22.12 -13.20
C ASP A 369 12.01 -21.11 -14.32
N THR A 370 12.23 -21.55 -15.55
CA THR A 370 11.95 -20.76 -16.76
C THR A 370 10.95 -21.47 -17.65
N ILE A 371 9.72 -20.96 -17.69
CA ILE A 371 8.61 -21.50 -18.46
C ILE A 371 8.30 -20.58 -19.64
N LYS A 372 8.31 -21.12 -20.86
CA LYS A 372 8.03 -20.37 -22.09
C LYS A 372 6.99 -21.05 -22.96
N VAL A 373 5.90 -20.35 -23.24
CA VAL A 373 4.85 -20.78 -24.17
C VAL A 373 4.77 -19.82 -25.35
N THR A 374 5.19 -20.27 -26.53
CA THR A 374 5.39 -19.38 -27.69
C THR A 374 4.75 -19.91 -28.98
N GLY A 375 4.33 -18.99 -29.84
CA GLY A 375 3.94 -19.28 -31.21
C GLY A 375 2.46 -19.59 -31.41
N ASN A 376 1.97 -19.22 -32.59
CA ASN A 376 0.56 -19.34 -32.94
C ASN A 376 0.10 -20.80 -32.97
N GLY A 377 -1.06 -21.07 -32.36
CA GLY A 377 -1.64 -22.40 -32.24
C GLY A 377 -1.15 -23.20 -31.04
N THR A 378 -0.07 -22.76 -30.39
CA THR A 378 0.43 -23.35 -29.14
C THR A 378 -0.54 -23.08 -27.99
N GLN A 379 -0.83 -24.11 -27.20
CA GLN A 379 -1.83 -24.06 -26.13
C GLN A 379 -1.37 -24.78 -24.86
N VAL A 380 -1.50 -24.11 -23.72
CA VAL A 380 -1.33 -24.72 -22.40
C VAL A 380 -2.56 -24.45 -21.53
N ASN A 381 -3.17 -25.48 -20.92
CA ASN A 381 -4.37 -25.23 -20.12
C ASN A 381 -4.04 -24.74 -18.70
N PHE A 382 -2.91 -25.14 -18.13
CA PHE A 382 -2.52 -24.77 -16.78
C PHE A 382 -1.00 -24.71 -16.68
N ILE A 383 -0.50 -23.63 -16.11
CA ILE A 383 0.87 -23.46 -15.64
C ILE A 383 0.78 -23.24 -14.13
N GLY A 384 1.50 -24.06 -13.35
CA GLY A 384 1.87 -23.78 -11.97
C GLY A 384 3.38 -23.78 -11.92
N ALA A 385 4.00 -22.67 -11.57
CA ALA A 385 5.44 -22.54 -11.68
C ALA A 385 6.12 -23.30 -10.52
N GLY A 386 5.81 -22.97 -9.28
CA GLY A 386 6.23 -23.77 -8.13
C GLY A 386 6.70 -22.90 -6.99
N ASP A 387 7.68 -23.40 -6.23
CA ASP A 387 8.36 -22.57 -5.24
C ASP A 387 9.66 -22.05 -5.86
N GLY A 388 9.90 -20.74 -5.83
CA GLY A 388 11.10 -20.14 -6.41
C GLY A 388 10.78 -18.86 -7.16
N ASP A 389 11.79 -18.06 -7.47
CA ASP A 389 11.59 -16.83 -8.26
C ASP A 389 11.47 -17.19 -9.76
N ASP A 390 10.29 -17.59 -10.20
CA ASP A 390 10.06 -18.18 -11.52
C ASP A 390 9.92 -17.14 -12.63
N THR A 391 10.22 -17.55 -13.86
CA THR A 391 10.05 -16.72 -15.06
C THR A 391 9.09 -17.39 -16.04
N ILE A 392 7.92 -16.80 -16.23
CA ILE A 392 6.87 -17.30 -17.13
C ILE A 392 6.68 -16.33 -18.30
N THR A 393 6.88 -16.80 -19.53
CA THR A 393 6.66 -16.02 -20.76
C THR A 393 5.61 -16.66 -21.65
N VAL A 394 4.59 -15.90 -22.04
CA VAL A 394 3.60 -16.29 -23.06
C VAL A 394 3.63 -15.27 -24.20
N ASP A 395 3.95 -15.70 -25.42
CA ASP A 395 4.12 -14.77 -26.55
C ASP A 395 3.70 -15.32 -27.93
N LYS A 396 3.81 -14.46 -28.96
CA LYS A 396 3.67 -14.79 -30.39
C LYS A 396 2.41 -15.57 -30.78
N GLY A 397 1.28 -15.28 -30.17
CA GLY A 397 -0.01 -15.91 -30.49
C GLY A 397 -0.32 -17.19 -29.72
N ALA A 398 0.49 -17.54 -28.73
CA ALA A 398 0.22 -18.65 -27.83
C ALA A 398 -1.01 -18.38 -26.94
N LYS A 399 -1.62 -19.45 -26.43
CA LYS A 399 -2.76 -19.35 -25.53
C LYS A 399 -2.56 -20.14 -24.25
N VAL A 400 -2.76 -19.49 -23.11
CA VAL A 400 -2.76 -20.14 -21.80
C VAL A 400 -4.09 -19.90 -21.10
N LYS A 401 -4.65 -20.92 -20.42
CA LYS A 401 -5.90 -20.70 -19.68
C LYS A 401 -5.64 -20.14 -18.28
N LEU A 402 -4.75 -20.73 -17.49
CA LEU A 402 -4.39 -20.19 -16.18
C LEU A 402 -2.88 -20.23 -16.00
N VAL A 403 -2.32 -19.11 -15.56
CA VAL A 403 -0.97 -19.01 -14.99
C VAL A 403 -1.14 -18.82 -13.50
N LEU A 404 -0.51 -19.71 -12.74
CA LEU A 404 -0.35 -19.66 -11.31
C LEU A 404 1.15 -19.58 -11.05
N ALA A 405 1.63 -18.47 -10.50
CA ALA A 405 3.05 -18.25 -10.27
C ALA A 405 3.51 -19.00 -9.01
N ASP A 406 2.67 -18.99 -7.96
CA ASP A 406 2.84 -19.74 -6.69
C ASP A 406 3.70 -18.98 -5.67
N GLU A 407 4.72 -19.55 -5.04
CA GLU A 407 5.50 -18.86 -3.99
C GLU A 407 6.86 -18.42 -4.54
N GLY A 408 7.21 -17.16 -4.38
CA GLY A 408 8.45 -16.58 -4.90
C GLY A 408 8.20 -15.23 -5.53
N ASN A 409 9.25 -14.51 -5.90
CA ASN A 409 9.10 -13.23 -6.59
C ASN A 409 9.09 -13.48 -8.11
N ASP A 410 7.91 -13.78 -8.63
CA ASP A 410 7.77 -14.31 -9.97
C ASP A 410 7.73 -13.23 -11.05
N ASN A 411 8.16 -13.60 -12.26
CA ASN A 411 8.16 -12.74 -13.43
C ASN A 411 7.24 -13.31 -14.52
N VAL A 412 6.02 -12.79 -14.63
CA VAL A 412 5.05 -13.20 -15.64
C VAL A 412 4.97 -12.17 -16.77
N THR A 413 5.34 -12.56 -17.99
CA THR A 413 5.24 -11.71 -19.19
C THR A 413 4.27 -12.31 -20.22
N VAL A 414 3.28 -11.52 -20.63
CA VAL A 414 2.36 -11.84 -21.73
C VAL A 414 2.48 -10.79 -22.83
N SER A 415 2.93 -11.18 -24.02
CA SER A 415 3.28 -10.23 -25.08
C SER A 415 2.84 -10.66 -26.47
N ASP A 416 2.85 -9.70 -27.40
CA ASP A 416 2.49 -9.83 -28.82
C ASP A 416 1.00 -10.00 -29.12
N SER A 417 0.60 -9.44 -30.27
CA SER A 417 -0.78 -9.54 -30.76
C SER A 417 -1.18 -10.98 -31.07
N GLY A 418 -2.39 -11.34 -30.64
CA GLY A 418 -2.94 -12.68 -30.79
C GLY A 418 -2.63 -13.61 -29.62
N THR A 419 -1.69 -13.25 -28.76
CA THR A 419 -1.41 -13.95 -27.50
C THR A 419 -2.56 -13.74 -26.53
N TYR A 420 -2.96 -14.80 -25.84
CA TYR A 420 -4.09 -14.76 -24.93
C TYR A 420 -3.87 -15.59 -23.66
N VAL A 421 -4.08 -14.98 -22.50
CA VAL A 421 -4.13 -15.67 -21.21
C VAL A 421 -5.49 -15.43 -20.56
N SER A 422 -6.20 -16.45 -20.09
CA SER A 422 -7.51 -16.21 -19.46
C SER A 422 -7.33 -15.61 -18.05
N ALA A 423 -6.47 -16.17 -17.21
CA ALA A 423 -6.17 -15.56 -15.90
C ALA A 423 -4.69 -15.70 -15.53
N ILE A 424 -4.18 -14.68 -14.83
CA ILE A 424 -2.89 -14.67 -14.15
C ILE A 424 -3.14 -14.47 -12.67
N ASN A 425 -2.48 -15.27 -11.85
CA ASN A 425 -2.53 -15.19 -10.41
C ASN A 425 -1.11 -15.31 -9.85
N GLY A 426 -0.61 -14.23 -9.23
CA GLY A 426 0.72 -14.16 -8.62
C GLY A 426 0.85 -15.16 -7.47
N ARG A 427 0.01 -14.99 -6.44
CA ARG A 427 0.06 -15.71 -5.15
C ARG A 427 1.06 -15.06 -4.20
N GLY A 428 2.10 -15.76 -3.77
CA GLY A 428 2.91 -15.34 -2.64
C GLY A 428 4.25 -14.81 -3.11
N GLY A 429 4.59 -13.58 -2.74
CA GLY A 429 5.87 -12.95 -3.05
C GLY A 429 5.70 -11.62 -3.77
N ASP A 430 6.79 -10.87 -3.97
CA ASP A 430 6.71 -9.58 -4.66
C ASP A 430 6.74 -9.80 -6.18
N ASP A 431 5.59 -10.09 -6.79
CA ASP A 431 5.53 -10.51 -8.19
C ASP A 431 5.66 -9.36 -9.19
N THR A 432 6.13 -9.67 -10.40
CA THR A 432 6.16 -8.74 -11.53
C THR A 432 5.36 -9.31 -12.71
N ILE A 433 4.24 -8.65 -13.02
CA ILE A 433 3.34 -9.06 -14.10
C ILE A 433 3.34 -7.99 -15.21
N LEU A 434 3.77 -8.36 -16.41
CA LEU A 434 3.82 -7.49 -17.59
C LEU A 434 2.91 -8.00 -18.71
N VAL A 435 1.96 -7.17 -19.15
CA VAL A 435 1.13 -7.42 -20.34
C VAL A 435 1.38 -6.33 -21.37
N GLU A 436 1.83 -6.70 -22.57
CA GLU A 436 2.26 -5.72 -23.57
C GLU A 436 2.04 -6.11 -25.04
N LYS A 437 2.38 -5.18 -25.95
CA LYS A 437 2.50 -5.40 -27.40
C LYS A 437 1.24 -5.98 -28.08
N GLY A 438 0.05 -5.64 -27.57
CA GLY A 438 -1.22 -6.06 -28.16
C GLY A 438 -1.73 -7.41 -27.67
N ALA A 439 -1.13 -7.97 -26.61
CA ALA A 439 -1.62 -9.17 -25.97
C ALA A 439 -2.97 -8.95 -25.26
N LYS A 440 -3.67 -10.05 -25.00
CA LYS A 440 -4.95 -10.04 -24.30
C LYS A 440 -4.89 -10.90 -23.04
N VAL A 441 -5.34 -10.36 -21.91
CA VAL A 441 -5.61 -11.12 -20.69
C VAL A 441 -7.08 -10.94 -20.29
N ASP A 442 -7.75 -11.91 -19.66
CA ASP A 442 -9.07 -11.63 -19.07
C ASP A 442 -8.91 -10.99 -17.68
N GLY A 443 -8.41 -11.70 -16.67
CA GLY A 443 -8.19 -11.16 -15.32
C GLY A 443 -6.75 -11.29 -14.81
N ILE A 444 -6.33 -10.36 -13.96
CA ILE A 444 -5.02 -10.38 -13.29
C ILE A 444 -5.24 -10.12 -11.79
N VAL A 445 -4.63 -10.97 -10.96
CA VAL A 445 -4.60 -10.82 -9.51
C VAL A 445 -3.16 -11.02 -9.03
N GLY A 446 -2.65 -10.07 -8.26
CA GLY A 446 -1.35 -10.17 -7.59
C GLY A 446 -1.40 -11.14 -6.40
N ARG A 447 -2.26 -10.83 -5.42
CA ARG A 447 -2.45 -11.50 -4.12
C ARG A 447 -1.57 -10.95 -2.99
N TRP A 448 -0.57 -11.70 -2.57
CA TRP A 448 0.19 -11.47 -1.34
C TRP A 448 1.61 -11.05 -1.69
N GLY A 449 2.13 -10.03 -1.01
CA GLY A 449 3.38 -9.38 -1.41
C GLY A 449 3.14 -8.10 -2.19
N ASN A 450 4.20 -7.33 -2.43
CA ASN A 450 4.12 -6.02 -3.06
C ASN A 450 4.26 -6.15 -4.58
N ASP A 451 3.14 -6.37 -5.25
CA ASP A 451 3.14 -6.75 -6.66
C ASP A 451 3.33 -5.57 -7.60
N ASN A 452 4.04 -5.81 -8.70
CA ASN A 452 4.28 -4.86 -9.78
C ASN A 452 3.54 -5.28 -11.04
N ILE A 453 2.32 -4.75 -11.22
CA ILE A 453 1.45 -5.09 -12.34
C ILE A 453 1.48 -3.98 -13.39
N THR A 454 2.00 -4.26 -14.59
CA THR A 454 2.08 -3.30 -15.70
C THR A 454 1.36 -3.80 -16.94
N ILE A 455 0.42 -3.00 -17.44
CA ILE A 455 -0.26 -3.22 -18.73
C ILE A 455 0.04 -2.04 -19.64
N THR A 456 0.72 -2.27 -20.75
CA THR A 456 1.21 -1.20 -21.63
C THR A 456 1.05 -1.50 -23.13
N GLY A 457 1.01 -0.44 -23.93
CA GLY A 457 1.02 -0.51 -25.38
C GLY A 457 -0.36 -0.56 -26.02
N ALA A 458 -0.46 0.10 -27.16
CA ALA A 458 -1.70 0.18 -27.92
C ALA A 458 -2.17 -1.21 -28.38
N GLY A 459 -3.45 -1.49 -28.15
CA GLY A 459 -4.06 -2.78 -28.48
C GLY A 459 -3.93 -3.84 -27.40
N THR A 460 -3.15 -3.60 -26.34
CA THR A 460 -3.10 -4.47 -25.16
C THR A 460 -4.39 -4.31 -24.35
N VAL A 461 -5.04 -5.41 -23.99
CA VAL A 461 -6.35 -5.39 -23.32
C VAL A 461 -6.42 -6.39 -22.17
N VAL A 462 -6.87 -5.92 -21.01
CA VAL A 462 -7.42 -6.75 -19.93
C VAL A 462 -8.95 -6.67 -19.98
N THR A 463 -9.66 -7.81 -20.08
CA THR A 463 -11.12 -7.79 -20.29
C THR A 463 -11.98 -7.85 -19.05
N GLU A 464 -11.38 -8.18 -17.92
CA GLU A 464 -11.98 -8.18 -16.60
C GLU A 464 -11.20 -7.18 -15.73
N ASN A 465 -10.84 -7.59 -14.51
CA ASN A 465 -10.25 -6.71 -13.50
C ASN A 465 -8.73 -6.88 -13.41
N VAL A 466 -8.10 -5.84 -12.85
CA VAL A 466 -6.70 -5.87 -12.41
C VAL A 466 -6.70 -5.55 -10.93
N GLU A 467 -6.18 -6.47 -10.13
CA GLU A 467 -6.15 -6.37 -8.68
C GLU A 467 -4.74 -6.68 -8.18
N GLY A 468 -4.23 -5.88 -7.24
CA GLY A 468 -3.11 -6.24 -6.38
C GLY A 468 -3.57 -7.32 -5.41
N ASN A 469 -3.75 -7.04 -4.12
CA ASN A 469 -4.91 -7.43 -3.30
C ASN A 469 -4.69 -6.99 -1.86
N GLU A 470 -3.60 -7.49 -1.29
CA GLU A 470 -3.07 -7.22 0.03
C GLU A 470 -1.70 -6.57 -0.17
N ASP A 471 -1.19 -5.84 0.83
CA ASP A 471 0.11 -5.17 0.77
C ASP A 471 0.21 -4.03 -0.27
N GLY A 472 1.43 -3.51 -0.45
CA GLY A 472 1.70 -2.25 -1.12
C GLY A 472 1.91 -2.38 -2.62
N ASP A 473 0.84 -2.66 -3.37
CA ASP A 473 0.94 -2.95 -4.80
C ASP A 473 1.21 -1.72 -5.66
N THR A 474 1.91 -1.93 -6.77
CA THR A 474 2.16 -0.94 -7.83
C THR A 474 1.50 -1.38 -9.13
N ILE A 475 0.44 -0.66 -9.52
CA ILE A 475 -0.33 -0.96 -10.74
C ILE A 475 -0.17 0.15 -11.78
N LYS A 476 0.23 -0.19 -13.01
CA LYS A 476 0.47 0.75 -14.11
C LYS A 476 -0.30 0.38 -15.37
N ILE A 477 -1.17 1.27 -15.84
CA ILE A 477 -1.88 1.13 -17.13
C ILE A 477 -1.44 2.25 -18.07
N LEU A 478 -0.71 1.91 -19.13
CA LEU A 478 0.09 2.87 -19.90
C LEU A 478 -0.16 2.78 -21.41
N ASP A 479 0.22 3.84 -22.13
CA ASP A 479 0.54 3.83 -23.57
C ASP A 479 -0.56 3.26 -24.48
N GLY A 480 -1.82 3.61 -24.23
CA GLY A 480 -2.96 3.20 -25.03
C GLY A 480 -3.54 1.82 -24.67
N ALA A 481 -3.04 1.19 -23.60
CA ALA A 481 -3.63 0.00 -23.02
C ALA A 481 -5.06 0.24 -22.52
N ARG A 482 -5.83 -0.85 -22.41
CA ARG A 482 -7.24 -0.80 -22.02
C ARG A 482 -7.59 -1.87 -20.98
N VAL A 483 -8.19 -1.46 -19.87
CA VAL A 483 -8.83 -2.35 -18.89
C VAL A 483 -10.35 -2.18 -19.00
N GLN A 484 -11.07 -3.28 -19.17
CA GLN A 484 -12.53 -3.26 -19.38
C GLN A 484 -13.31 -3.38 -18.07
N GLY A 485 -12.72 -3.94 -17.02
CA GLY A 485 -13.23 -3.91 -15.65
C GLY A 485 -12.65 -2.76 -14.84
N TYR A 486 -12.47 -2.99 -13.54
CA TYR A 486 -11.85 -2.03 -12.61
C TYR A 486 -10.35 -2.30 -12.42
N VAL A 487 -9.67 -1.32 -11.86
CA VAL A 487 -8.31 -1.41 -11.35
C VAL A 487 -8.37 -1.12 -9.85
N SER A 488 -7.87 -2.05 -9.03
CA SER A 488 -7.87 -1.91 -7.57
C SER A 488 -6.49 -2.25 -7.03
N GLY A 489 -5.95 -1.41 -6.15
CA GLY A 489 -4.79 -1.78 -5.33
C GLY A 489 -5.15 -2.97 -4.45
N GLY A 490 -6.29 -2.92 -3.76
CA GLY A 490 -6.75 -4.06 -2.98
C GLY A 490 -8.21 -4.02 -2.54
N ARG A 491 -8.85 -5.19 -2.57
CA ARG A 491 -10.11 -5.49 -1.87
C ARG A 491 -9.95 -6.71 -0.95
N GLY A 492 -8.70 -7.03 -0.61
CA GLY A 492 -8.26 -8.26 0.05
C GLY A 492 -8.83 -8.44 1.46
N GLU A 493 -8.26 -9.37 2.22
CA GLU A 493 -8.65 -9.53 3.62
C GLU A 493 -7.94 -8.50 4.50
N ASN A 494 -8.31 -8.42 5.78
CA ASN A 494 -7.55 -7.58 6.71
C ASN A 494 -6.11 -8.11 6.76
N PRO A 495 -5.06 -7.30 6.53
CA PRO A 495 -3.65 -7.73 6.49
C PRO A 495 -3.21 -8.52 7.73
N SER A 496 -3.80 -8.20 8.89
CA SER A 496 -3.55 -8.91 10.15
C SER A 496 -3.99 -10.37 10.15
N THR A 497 -4.91 -10.75 9.26
CA THR A 497 -5.37 -12.13 9.08
C THR A 497 -4.21 -13.03 8.69
N TYR A 498 -3.24 -12.51 7.93
CA TYR A 498 -2.10 -13.27 7.42
C TYR A 498 -0.74 -12.91 8.03
N GLY A 499 -0.72 -12.00 9.01
CA GLY A 499 0.50 -11.56 9.70
C GLY A 499 1.15 -10.31 9.10
N GLY A 500 0.50 -9.68 8.12
CA GLY A 500 0.83 -8.35 7.61
C GLY A 500 0.56 -7.26 8.65
N ALA A 501 1.25 -6.14 8.53
CA ALA A 501 1.02 -4.98 9.38
C ALA A 501 -0.28 -4.28 8.96
N GLU A 502 -1.06 -3.73 9.91
CA GLU A 502 -2.38 -3.12 9.64
C GLU A 502 -2.36 -1.96 8.61
N ASN A 503 -1.19 -1.41 8.26
CA ASN A 503 -1.01 -0.30 7.32
C ASN A 503 -0.09 -0.66 6.12
N SER A 504 0.09 -1.93 5.76
CA SER A 504 0.93 -2.31 4.60
C SER A 504 0.27 -2.07 3.24
N ASP A 505 -1.05 -1.85 3.18
CA ASP A 505 -1.85 -1.77 1.95
C ASP A 505 -1.75 -0.43 1.18
N GLY A 506 -0.64 0.30 1.31
CA GLY A 506 -0.44 1.59 0.64
C GLY A 506 -0.18 1.41 -0.86
N ASN A 507 -1.20 1.58 -1.70
CA ASN A 507 -1.13 1.23 -3.12
C ASN A 507 -0.69 2.40 -4.02
N LYS A 508 0.04 2.10 -5.10
CA LYS A 508 0.46 3.06 -6.12
C LYS A 508 -0.14 2.72 -7.48
N ILE A 509 -1.12 3.51 -7.91
CA ILE A 509 -1.84 3.28 -9.16
C ILE A 509 -1.53 4.41 -10.14
N THR A 510 -0.97 4.08 -11.30
CA THR A 510 -0.67 5.04 -12.37
C THR A 510 -1.40 4.67 -13.65
N ILE A 511 -2.19 5.61 -14.20
CA ILE A 511 -2.92 5.42 -15.45
C ILE A 511 -2.59 6.56 -16.40
N GLU A 512 -1.78 6.28 -17.42
CA GLU A 512 -1.25 7.30 -18.33
C GLU A 512 -1.56 6.96 -19.81
N ASN A 513 -2.16 7.91 -20.53
CA ASN A 513 -2.54 7.74 -21.93
C ASN A 513 -3.39 6.46 -22.20
N ALA A 514 -4.19 6.03 -21.22
CA ALA A 514 -4.86 4.74 -21.22
C ALA A 514 -6.37 4.86 -20.99
N THR A 515 -7.07 3.72 -20.98
CA THR A 515 -8.51 3.67 -20.68
C THR A 515 -8.82 2.57 -19.67
N VAL A 516 -9.49 2.94 -18.58
CA VAL A 516 -10.11 2.00 -17.63
C VAL A 516 -11.61 2.25 -17.68
N LYS A 517 -12.40 1.21 -17.91
CA LYS A 517 -13.86 1.36 -18.00
C LYS A 517 -14.55 1.37 -16.64
N GLY A 518 -14.04 0.63 -15.67
CA GLY A 518 -14.56 0.57 -14.31
C GLY A 518 -13.97 1.63 -13.40
N ASN A 519 -14.01 1.34 -12.11
CA ASN A 519 -13.44 2.16 -11.06
C ASN A 519 -11.91 2.04 -11.02
N VAL A 520 -11.30 3.03 -10.39
CA VAL A 520 -9.90 3.02 -9.96
C VAL A 520 -9.89 3.23 -8.47
N GLU A 521 -9.39 2.27 -7.71
CA GLU A 521 -9.53 2.20 -6.26
C GLU A 521 -8.18 1.88 -5.64
N GLY A 522 -7.77 2.61 -4.59
CA GLY A 522 -6.59 2.30 -3.78
C GLY A 522 -6.79 1.01 -2.98
N SER A 523 -7.07 1.13 -1.69
CA SER A 523 -7.45 0.00 -0.82
C SER A 523 -8.70 0.33 -0.01
N THR A 524 -9.55 -0.69 0.24
CA THR A 524 -10.73 -0.55 1.10
C THR A 524 -10.43 -0.74 2.60
N TYR A 525 -9.26 -1.28 2.95
CA TYR A 525 -8.97 -1.73 4.32
C TYR A 525 -7.99 -0.83 5.08
N GLY A 526 -7.03 -0.22 4.39
CA GLY A 526 -6.13 0.80 4.93
C GLY A 526 -4.94 1.10 3.99
N GLY A 527 -3.94 1.82 4.50
CA GLY A 527 -2.72 2.23 3.80
C GLY A 527 -2.85 3.53 3.00
N ASP A 528 -1.83 4.38 3.03
CA ASP A 528 -1.77 5.63 2.26
C ASP A 528 -1.65 5.32 0.75
N ASN A 529 -2.69 5.62 -0.05
CA ASN A 529 -2.73 5.32 -1.47
C ASN A 529 -2.30 6.52 -2.33
N GLU A 530 -1.53 6.27 -3.40
CA GLU A 530 -1.22 7.25 -4.43
C GLU A 530 -1.83 6.85 -5.78
N ILE A 531 -2.84 7.61 -6.21
CA ILE A 531 -3.52 7.42 -7.50
C ILE A 531 -3.17 8.56 -8.44
N LYS A 532 -2.50 8.24 -9.54
CA LYS A 532 -2.11 9.21 -10.58
C LYS A 532 -2.77 8.88 -11.91
N ILE A 533 -3.55 9.81 -12.45
CA ILE A 533 -4.27 9.65 -13.72
C ILE A 533 -3.86 10.79 -14.66
N SER A 534 -3.32 10.48 -15.83
CA SER A 534 -2.80 11.50 -16.77
C SER A 534 -3.22 11.22 -18.21
N ASN A 535 -3.93 12.16 -18.84
CA ASN A 535 -4.44 12.05 -20.21
C ASN A 535 -5.21 10.72 -20.48
N SER A 536 -5.91 10.23 -19.46
CA SER A 536 -6.55 8.92 -19.44
C SER A 536 -8.06 9.02 -19.23
N LYS A 537 -8.79 8.00 -19.68
CA LYS A 537 -10.25 7.92 -19.53
C LYS A 537 -10.61 6.87 -18.50
N ILE A 538 -11.24 7.31 -17.41
CA ILE A 538 -11.81 6.45 -16.38
C ILE A 538 -13.32 6.48 -16.51
N GLY A 539 -13.95 5.32 -16.71
CA GLY A 539 -15.41 5.23 -16.87
C GLY A 539 -16.17 5.26 -15.54
N GLY A 540 -15.57 4.75 -14.46
CA GLY A 540 -16.15 4.70 -13.12
C GLY A 540 -15.63 5.77 -12.17
N ASP A 541 -15.70 5.47 -10.88
CA ASP A 541 -15.23 6.30 -9.78
C ASP A 541 -13.71 6.19 -9.58
N VAL A 542 -13.13 7.20 -8.93
CA VAL A 542 -11.76 7.18 -8.40
C VAL A 542 -11.85 7.24 -6.88
N LEU A 543 -11.30 6.25 -6.18
CA LEU A 543 -11.50 6.01 -4.75
C LEU A 543 -10.15 5.88 -4.03
N GLY A 544 -9.89 6.72 -3.01
CA GLY A 544 -8.67 6.67 -2.18
C GLY A 544 -8.68 5.51 -1.20
N GLY A 545 -9.50 5.59 -0.15
CA GLY A 545 -9.43 4.65 0.98
C GLY A 545 -9.87 5.29 2.31
N LYS A 546 -9.17 4.95 3.40
CA LYS A 546 -9.46 5.41 4.78
C LYS A 546 -8.28 6.12 5.45
N ASP A 547 -7.12 6.09 4.82
CA ASP A 547 -5.87 6.62 5.35
C ASP A 547 -5.45 7.82 4.50
N LYS A 548 -4.22 8.32 4.61
CA LYS A 548 -3.85 9.57 3.95
C LYS A 548 -3.61 9.34 2.48
N ASP A 549 -4.63 9.64 1.67
CA ASP A 549 -4.64 9.33 0.26
C ASP A 549 -4.28 10.55 -0.60
N LYS A 550 -3.61 10.28 -1.71
CA LYS A 550 -3.22 11.27 -2.70
C LYS A 550 -3.77 10.90 -4.07
N ILE A 551 -4.67 11.74 -4.57
CA ILE A 551 -5.28 11.60 -5.90
C ILE A 551 -4.80 12.75 -6.78
N ASP A 552 -4.03 12.45 -7.83
CA ASP A 552 -3.55 13.43 -8.83
C ASP A 552 -4.13 13.10 -10.22
N ILE A 553 -5.00 13.98 -10.72
CA ILE A 553 -5.67 13.85 -12.02
C ILE A 553 -5.26 14.99 -12.94
N ASP A 554 -4.73 14.67 -14.11
CA ASP A 554 -4.46 15.61 -15.20
C ASP A 554 -5.15 15.17 -16.50
N GLY A 555 -6.07 15.98 -17.01
CA GLY A 555 -6.77 15.73 -18.28
C GLY A 555 -5.88 15.89 -19.52
N GLY A 556 -4.63 16.33 -19.35
CA GLY A 556 -3.68 16.63 -20.41
C GLY A 556 -3.94 18.00 -21.06
N ALA A 557 -2.98 18.51 -21.83
CA ALA A 557 -3.06 19.84 -22.43
C ALA A 557 -4.31 20.07 -23.31
N GLU A 558 -4.82 19.00 -23.92
CA GLU A 558 -6.03 19.04 -24.77
C GLU A 558 -7.32 18.67 -24.01
N ARG A 559 -7.25 18.49 -22.68
CA ARG A 559 -8.37 18.12 -21.80
C ARG A 559 -9.11 16.86 -22.28
N LYS A 560 -8.36 15.86 -22.75
CA LYS A 560 -8.88 14.61 -23.30
C LYS A 560 -9.12 13.54 -22.24
N GLY A 561 -8.43 13.64 -21.11
CA GLY A 561 -8.68 12.81 -19.94
C GLY A 561 -10.01 13.16 -19.28
N SER A 562 -10.68 12.16 -18.72
CA SER A 562 -12.01 12.30 -18.15
C SER A 562 -12.27 11.26 -17.07
N ILE A 563 -12.98 11.66 -16.01
CA ILE A 563 -13.52 10.76 -14.98
C ILE A 563 -15.03 10.70 -15.15
N GLY A 564 -15.58 9.52 -15.40
CA GLY A 564 -17.02 9.31 -15.57
C GLY A 564 -17.77 9.41 -14.25
N GLY A 565 -17.28 8.73 -13.22
CA GLY A 565 -17.86 8.69 -11.86
C GLY A 565 -17.41 9.83 -10.95
N LYS A 566 -17.49 9.61 -9.65
CA LYS A 566 -17.02 10.51 -8.59
C LYS A 566 -15.52 10.36 -8.35
N ILE A 567 -14.95 11.34 -7.67
CA ILE A 567 -13.61 11.32 -7.09
C ILE A 567 -13.83 11.39 -5.58
N ILE A 568 -13.50 10.31 -4.88
CA ILE A 568 -13.73 10.17 -3.44
C ILE A 568 -12.40 9.83 -2.80
N SER A 569 -11.85 10.68 -1.92
CA SER A 569 -10.59 10.35 -1.23
C SER A 569 -10.87 9.46 -0.02
N GLY A 570 -11.79 9.83 0.87
CA GLY A 570 -12.38 8.92 1.84
C GLY A 570 -12.26 9.39 3.29
N ASP A 571 -11.72 8.58 4.18
CA ASP A 571 -11.32 9.09 5.50
C ASP A 571 -9.80 9.35 5.44
N GLY A 572 -9.27 10.24 6.29
CA GLY A 572 -7.84 10.56 6.31
C GLY A 572 -7.55 12.03 6.01
N ASP A 573 -6.31 12.48 6.22
CA ASP A 573 -5.92 13.83 5.79
C ASP A 573 -5.49 13.76 4.31
N ASP A 574 -6.43 13.95 3.38
CA ASP A 574 -6.24 13.64 1.97
C ASP A 574 -5.77 14.81 1.10
N ILE A 575 -5.16 14.49 -0.05
CA ILE A 575 -4.80 15.49 -1.06
C ILE A 575 -5.37 15.09 -2.42
N VAL A 576 -6.35 15.86 -2.90
CA VAL A 576 -6.92 15.73 -4.24
C VAL A 576 -6.46 16.89 -5.12
N THR A 577 -5.72 16.59 -6.18
CA THR A 577 -5.28 17.59 -7.16
C THR A 577 -5.81 17.28 -8.55
N ILE A 578 -6.48 18.26 -9.17
CA ILE A 578 -7.12 18.10 -10.48
C ILE A 578 -6.65 19.21 -11.42
N ARG A 579 -6.17 18.82 -12.61
CA ARG A 579 -5.65 19.71 -13.64
C ARG A 579 -6.31 19.45 -14.99
N ASN A 580 -6.50 20.51 -15.77
CA ASN A 580 -6.88 20.44 -17.20
C ASN A 580 -8.09 19.53 -17.50
N THR A 581 -9.08 19.46 -16.61
CA THR A 581 -10.19 18.48 -16.70
C THR A 581 -11.54 19.17 -16.61
N ASN A 582 -12.56 18.60 -17.25
CA ASN A 582 -13.96 18.97 -17.02
C ASN A 582 -14.55 18.04 -15.95
N LEU A 583 -15.09 18.63 -14.90
CA LEU A 583 -15.81 17.97 -13.82
C LEU A 583 -17.30 18.16 -14.05
N ASP A 584 -17.88 17.26 -14.84
CA ASP A 584 -19.31 17.28 -15.17
C ASP A 584 -20.14 16.50 -14.14
N LYS A 585 -21.44 16.85 -14.11
CA LYS A 585 -22.52 16.18 -13.39
C LYS A 585 -22.42 14.65 -13.35
N VAL A 586 -22.60 14.08 -12.15
CA VAL A 586 -22.60 12.61 -11.91
C VAL A 586 -23.98 12.05 -11.58
N ASP A 587 -24.89 12.87 -11.05
CA ASP A 587 -26.26 12.45 -10.68
C ASP A 587 -27.27 13.53 -11.06
N ASN A 588 -28.46 13.11 -11.51
CA ASN A 588 -29.57 14.01 -11.83
C ASN A 588 -30.23 14.66 -10.61
N ASN A 589 -30.10 14.05 -9.43
CA ASN A 589 -30.53 14.60 -8.16
C ASN A 589 -29.47 15.57 -7.64
N TYR A 590 -29.84 16.85 -7.54
CA TYR A 590 -29.00 17.93 -7.02
C TYR A 590 -28.26 17.55 -5.72
N ASN A 591 -28.97 16.96 -4.75
CA ASN A 591 -28.42 16.62 -3.45
C ASN A 591 -27.39 15.48 -3.47
N LYS A 592 -27.31 14.72 -4.57
CA LYS A 592 -26.37 13.59 -4.74
C LYS A 592 -25.23 13.93 -5.69
N ASN A 593 -25.30 15.10 -6.31
CA ASN A 593 -24.46 15.51 -7.41
C ASN A 593 -23.20 16.22 -6.90
N VAL A 594 -22.30 15.39 -6.40
CA VAL A 594 -21.00 15.75 -5.85
C VAL A 594 -19.96 15.01 -6.67
N LYS A 595 -19.10 15.74 -7.37
CA LYS A 595 -18.04 15.14 -8.21
C LYS A 595 -16.80 14.82 -7.39
N VAL A 596 -16.45 15.68 -6.45
CA VAL A 596 -15.31 15.51 -5.54
C VAL A 596 -15.86 15.50 -4.12
N ASP A 597 -15.57 14.43 -3.39
CA ASP A 597 -16.03 14.19 -2.01
C ASP A 597 -14.80 13.74 -1.21
N THR A 598 -14.27 14.56 -0.31
CA THR A 598 -13.04 14.16 0.41
C THR A 598 -13.29 13.41 1.70
N GLY A 599 -14.40 13.68 2.40
CA GLY A 599 -14.90 12.77 3.43
C GLY A 599 -14.60 13.22 4.85
N THR A 600 -13.73 12.53 5.60
CA THR A 600 -13.38 12.96 6.97
C THR A 600 -11.88 13.12 7.11
N GLY A 601 -11.44 14.15 7.84
CA GLY A 601 -10.02 14.47 8.04
C GLY A 601 -9.68 15.84 7.45
N ASN A 602 -8.45 16.33 7.64
CA ASN A 602 -8.08 17.67 7.18
C ASN A 602 -7.62 17.60 5.72
N ASP A 603 -8.54 17.83 4.81
CA ASP A 603 -8.33 17.56 3.40
C ASP A 603 -7.83 18.77 2.62
N THR A 604 -7.15 18.52 1.50
CA THR A 604 -6.74 19.56 0.56
C THR A 604 -7.18 19.25 -0.87
N VAL A 605 -8.04 20.11 -1.43
CA VAL A 605 -8.45 20.05 -2.84
C VAL A 605 -7.79 21.17 -3.65
N ASN A 606 -7.00 20.81 -4.65
CA ASN A 606 -6.34 21.76 -5.56
C ASN A 606 -6.89 21.64 -6.99
N LEU A 607 -7.41 22.73 -7.53
CA LEU A 607 -7.98 22.82 -8.88
C LEU A 607 -7.16 23.79 -9.75
N TYR A 608 -6.71 23.31 -10.91
CA TYR A 608 -5.94 24.10 -11.87
C TYR A 608 -6.46 23.95 -13.30
N ASN A 609 -6.95 25.04 -13.91
CA ASN A 609 -7.49 24.99 -15.27
C ASN A 609 -8.62 23.94 -15.41
N VAL A 610 -9.54 23.95 -14.45
CA VAL A 610 -10.66 23.02 -14.34
C VAL A 610 -11.97 23.73 -14.69
N THR A 611 -12.93 22.99 -15.23
CA THR A 611 -14.31 23.46 -15.38
C THR A 611 -15.20 22.57 -14.54
N VAL A 612 -15.86 23.13 -13.52
CA VAL A 612 -16.83 22.43 -12.67
C VAL A 612 -18.23 22.79 -13.17
N ASN A 613 -18.94 21.83 -13.72
CA ASN A 613 -20.14 22.08 -14.51
C ASN A 613 -21.31 21.23 -13.99
N ASP A 614 -22.32 21.92 -13.45
CA ASP A 614 -23.51 21.27 -12.88
C ASP A 614 -23.12 20.17 -11.89
N THR A 615 -22.20 20.44 -10.96
CA THR A 615 -21.78 19.51 -9.90
C THR A 615 -21.09 20.26 -8.77
N ASN A 616 -20.78 19.59 -7.67
CA ASN A 616 -20.19 20.20 -6.48
C ASN A 616 -18.86 19.55 -6.07
N ILE A 617 -18.04 20.36 -5.40
CA ILE A 617 -16.89 19.94 -4.61
C ILE A 617 -17.33 19.99 -3.13
N TRP A 618 -17.16 18.89 -2.40
CA TRP A 618 -17.51 18.82 -0.99
C TRP A 618 -16.39 18.18 -0.18
N THR A 619 -15.84 18.87 0.83
CA THR A 619 -14.77 18.30 1.67
C THR A 619 -15.25 17.64 2.97
N LYS A 620 -16.38 18.11 3.51
CA LYS A 620 -17.15 17.57 4.65
C LYS A 620 -16.52 17.81 6.03
N GLU A 621 -15.96 16.83 6.71
CA GLU A 621 -15.58 16.97 8.12
C GLU A 621 -14.07 17.14 8.26
N GLY A 622 -13.60 18.21 8.90
CA GLY A 622 -12.18 18.46 9.12
C GLY A 622 -11.82 19.92 8.88
N ASN A 623 -10.57 20.31 9.13
CA ASN A 623 -10.11 21.67 8.76
C ASN A 623 -9.57 21.62 7.33
N ASP A 624 -10.45 21.83 6.37
CA ASP A 624 -10.18 21.56 4.97
C ASP A 624 -9.59 22.78 4.26
N THR A 625 -8.93 22.54 3.13
CA THR A 625 -8.42 23.59 2.26
C THR A 625 -8.81 23.35 0.80
N VAL A 626 -9.50 24.30 0.19
CA VAL A 626 -9.85 24.27 -1.24
C VAL A 626 -9.15 25.41 -1.99
N ASN A 627 -8.30 25.08 -2.95
CA ASN A 627 -7.56 26.04 -3.77
C ASN A 627 -8.03 25.98 -5.24
N ALA A 628 -8.65 27.05 -5.74
CA ALA A 628 -9.13 27.12 -7.12
C ALA A 628 -8.36 28.16 -7.94
N THR A 629 -7.58 27.73 -8.94
CA THR A 629 -6.80 28.60 -9.84
C THR A 629 -7.19 28.35 -11.30
N ASN A 630 -7.43 29.40 -12.08
CA ASN A 630 -7.94 29.27 -13.46
C ASN A 630 -9.16 28.34 -13.58
N THR A 631 -10.01 28.28 -12.56
CA THR A 631 -11.12 27.31 -12.50
C THR A 631 -12.45 28.00 -12.76
N THR A 632 -13.26 27.45 -13.67
CA THR A 632 -14.59 27.99 -14.00
C THR A 632 -15.67 27.13 -13.38
N PHE A 633 -16.57 27.73 -12.59
CA PHE A 633 -17.77 27.10 -12.05
C PHE A 633 -18.98 27.59 -12.85
N THR A 634 -19.71 26.66 -13.46
CA THR A 634 -20.88 26.93 -14.31
C THR A 634 -22.07 26.11 -13.85
N THR A 635 -23.28 26.66 -13.97
CA THR A 635 -24.46 25.96 -13.46
C THR A 635 -25.77 26.29 -14.15
N THR A 636 -26.67 25.30 -14.13
CA THR A 636 -28.09 25.40 -14.45
C THR A 636 -28.97 25.13 -13.22
N GLN A 637 -28.45 24.42 -12.21
CA GLN A 637 -29.22 23.99 -11.03
C GLN A 637 -28.49 24.09 -9.67
N GLY A 638 -27.38 24.83 -9.61
CA GLY A 638 -26.49 25.00 -8.44
C GLY A 638 -25.16 24.23 -8.61
N THR A 639 -24.04 24.89 -8.37
CA THR A 639 -22.67 24.35 -8.49
C THR A 639 -21.76 25.17 -7.60
N GLY A 640 -20.90 24.53 -6.84
CA GLY A 640 -20.05 25.26 -5.94
C GLY A 640 -19.08 24.42 -5.15
N ILE A 641 -18.57 25.07 -4.11
CA ILE A 641 -17.71 24.50 -3.09
C ILE A 641 -18.51 24.49 -1.78
N GLY A 642 -18.53 23.35 -1.11
CA GLY A 642 -18.97 23.18 0.28
C GLY A 642 -17.84 22.59 1.11
N THR A 643 -17.46 23.18 2.24
CA THR A 643 -16.37 22.61 3.05
C THR A 643 -16.88 21.83 4.25
N GLY A 644 -17.97 22.22 4.91
CA GLY A 644 -18.70 21.35 5.83
C GLY A 644 -18.51 21.73 7.29
N SER A 645 -17.80 20.95 8.09
CA SER A 645 -17.57 21.24 9.51
C SER A 645 -16.08 21.24 9.84
N GLY A 646 -15.61 22.21 10.61
CA GLY A 646 -14.20 22.43 10.93
C GLY A 646 -13.79 23.84 10.51
N ASN A 647 -12.56 24.27 10.82
CA ASN A 647 -12.13 25.63 10.44
C ASN A 647 -11.48 25.58 9.06
N ASP A 648 -12.27 25.86 8.03
CA ASP A 648 -11.92 25.63 6.64
C ASP A 648 -11.26 26.84 5.98
N VAL A 649 -10.52 26.58 4.89
CA VAL A 649 -9.88 27.61 4.08
C VAL A 649 -10.24 27.45 2.60
N VAL A 650 -10.99 28.39 2.04
CA VAL A 650 -11.30 28.44 0.60
C VAL A 650 -10.54 29.58 -0.07
N ASN A 651 -9.63 29.25 -0.99
CA ASN A 651 -8.84 30.20 -1.76
C ASN A 651 -9.27 30.23 -3.23
N ILE A 652 -9.90 31.33 -3.65
CA ILE A 652 -10.24 31.59 -5.05
C ILE A 652 -9.15 32.46 -5.66
N ASN A 653 -8.30 31.85 -6.49
CA ASN A 653 -7.11 32.46 -7.07
C ASN A 653 -7.34 33.02 -8.48
N SER A 654 -6.28 33.62 -9.03
CA SER A 654 -6.28 34.28 -10.34
C SER A 654 -6.87 33.41 -11.45
N GLY A 655 -7.68 34.03 -12.30
CA GLY A 655 -8.30 33.42 -13.47
C GLY A 655 -9.50 32.52 -13.16
N SER A 656 -9.83 32.29 -11.89
CA SER A 656 -11.04 31.55 -11.51
C SER A 656 -12.29 32.41 -11.72
N ASN A 657 -13.36 31.79 -12.22
CA ASN A 657 -14.63 32.43 -12.56
C ASN A 657 -15.83 31.66 -12.00
N PHE A 658 -16.68 32.34 -11.24
CA PHE A 658 -17.92 31.80 -10.67
C PHE A 658 -19.12 32.45 -11.37
N GLU A 659 -19.88 31.68 -12.14
CA GLU A 659 -21.06 32.18 -12.87
C GLU A 659 -22.30 32.37 -11.96
N SER A 660 -23.37 32.90 -12.54
CA SER A 660 -24.59 33.22 -11.80
C SER A 660 -25.25 31.95 -11.28
N GLY A 661 -25.60 31.95 -9.99
CA GLY A 661 -26.20 30.79 -9.31
C GLY A 661 -25.19 29.80 -8.73
N THR A 662 -23.88 30.06 -8.88
CA THR A 662 -22.85 29.28 -8.19
C THR A 662 -22.71 29.69 -6.72
N HIS A 663 -22.10 28.85 -5.89
CA HIS A 663 -21.90 29.15 -4.48
C HIS A 663 -20.53 28.73 -3.93
N ILE A 664 -20.14 29.38 -2.83
CA ILE A 664 -19.09 28.98 -1.90
C ILE A 664 -19.73 28.94 -0.53
N SER A 665 -19.55 27.83 0.19
CA SER A 665 -20.23 27.53 1.45
C SER A 665 -19.22 26.92 2.40
N ALA A 666 -18.82 27.64 3.44
CA ALA A 666 -17.79 27.14 4.35
C ALA A 666 -18.37 26.17 5.40
N GLY A 667 -19.48 26.53 6.04
CA GLY A 667 -20.25 25.61 6.86
C GLY A 667 -20.11 25.90 8.35
N GLU A 668 -19.88 24.89 9.19
CA GLU A 668 -19.70 25.05 10.63
C GLU A 668 -18.21 25.21 10.97
N GLY A 669 -17.82 26.26 11.69
CA GLY A 669 -16.44 26.51 12.08
C GLY A 669 -16.06 27.98 11.99
N ASN A 670 -14.81 28.34 12.28
CA ASN A 670 -14.33 29.70 12.03
C ASN A 670 -13.55 29.70 10.71
N ASP A 671 -14.26 29.95 9.63
CA ASP A 671 -13.75 29.69 8.29
C ASP A 671 -13.05 30.89 7.68
N ILE A 672 -12.20 30.63 6.69
CA ILE A 672 -11.49 31.67 5.93
C ILE A 672 -11.78 31.53 4.44
N ILE A 673 -12.47 32.50 3.86
CA ILE A 673 -12.71 32.58 2.42
C ILE A 673 -11.89 33.74 1.83
N ASN A 674 -10.91 33.41 0.97
CA ASN A 674 -10.07 34.39 0.30
C ASN A 674 -10.43 34.48 -1.19
N ILE A 675 -10.85 35.66 -1.63
CA ILE A 675 -11.07 36.00 -3.05
C ILE A 675 -9.89 36.86 -3.51
N ASN A 676 -8.95 36.25 -4.21
CA ASN A 676 -7.65 36.81 -4.54
C ASN A 676 -7.63 37.61 -5.85
N SER A 677 -6.50 38.27 -6.11
CA SER A 677 -6.28 39.06 -7.32
C SER A 677 -6.55 38.23 -8.58
N GLY A 678 -7.36 38.77 -9.50
CA GLY A 678 -7.73 38.12 -10.75
C GLY A 678 -8.86 37.09 -10.66
N ALA A 679 -9.42 36.82 -9.47
CA ALA A 679 -10.63 36.04 -9.31
C ALA A 679 -11.88 36.84 -9.69
N ASN A 680 -12.85 36.20 -10.35
CA ASN A 680 -14.09 36.81 -10.82
C ASN A 680 -15.31 36.04 -10.30
N LEU A 681 -16.20 36.72 -9.58
CA LEU A 681 -17.51 36.20 -9.19
C LEU A 681 -18.58 37.05 -9.91
N ASN A 682 -19.40 36.41 -10.74
CA ASN A 682 -20.42 37.04 -11.57
C ASN A 682 -21.80 36.43 -11.28
N GLY A 683 -22.44 36.86 -10.21
CA GLY A 683 -23.69 36.30 -9.73
C GLY A 683 -23.52 35.07 -8.82
N GLY A 684 -22.28 34.76 -8.41
CA GLY A 684 -21.99 33.74 -7.41
C GLY A 684 -22.29 34.21 -5.98
N HIS A 685 -22.56 33.25 -5.10
CA HIS A 685 -22.87 33.47 -3.68
C HIS A 685 -21.73 32.98 -2.79
N VAL A 686 -21.43 33.71 -1.71
CA VAL A 686 -20.40 33.34 -0.73
C VAL A 686 -21.02 33.38 0.66
N TYR A 687 -20.90 32.28 1.40
CA TYR A 687 -21.51 32.07 2.71
C TYR A 687 -20.49 31.48 3.68
N GLY A 688 -20.33 32.09 4.85
CA GLY A 688 -19.59 31.53 5.99
C GLY A 688 -20.38 30.38 6.64
N TYR A 689 -21.61 30.68 7.07
CA TYR A 689 -22.54 29.83 7.83
C TYR A 689 -22.38 29.97 9.34
N ALA A 690 -21.93 28.96 10.08
CA ALA A 690 -21.97 28.99 11.54
C ALA A 690 -20.57 29.09 12.12
N GLY A 691 -20.30 30.18 12.85
CA GLY A 691 -19.04 30.42 13.56
C GLY A 691 -18.49 31.81 13.25
N ASN A 692 -17.25 32.11 13.66
CA ASN A 692 -16.71 33.45 13.47
C ASN A 692 -15.87 33.50 12.18
N ASP A 693 -16.53 33.76 11.06
CA ASP A 693 -15.92 33.59 9.74
C ASP A 693 -15.13 34.81 9.30
N THR A 694 -14.13 34.60 8.43
CA THR A 694 -13.32 35.66 7.82
C THR A 694 -13.40 35.58 6.30
N ILE A 695 -14.01 36.59 5.67
CA ILE A 695 -14.11 36.69 4.21
C ILE A 695 -13.27 37.85 3.70
N ASN A 696 -12.20 37.54 2.96
CA ASN A 696 -11.27 38.53 2.40
C ASN A 696 -11.49 38.71 0.89
N ILE A 697 -11.89 39.92 0.49
CA ILE A 697 -11.91 40.36 -0.91
C ILE A 697 -10.64 41.18 -1.16
N ASN A 698 -9.65 40.56 -1.79
CA ASN A 698 -8.32 41.12 -1.97
C ASN A 698 -8.20 42.02 -3.21
N SER A 699 -7.11 42.78 -3.28
CA SER A 699 -6.86 43.72 -4.38
C SER A 699 -6.83 43.00 -5.73
N GLY A 700 -7.57 43.53 -6.72
CA GLY A 700 -7.69 42.93 -8.05
C GLY A 700 -8.75 41.81 -8.18
N ALA A 701 -9.46 41.46 -7.11
CA ALA A 701 -10.65 40.61 -7.21
C ALA A 701 -11.83 41.38 -7.83
N THR A 702 -12.70 40.69 -8.58
CA THR A 702 -13.90 41.29 -9.20
C THR A 702 -15.16 40.57 -8.77
N LEU A 703 -16.11 41.30 -8.18
CA LEU A 703 -17.43 40.80 -7.82
C LEU A 703 -18.50 41.61 -8.56
N THR A 704 -19.36 40.93 -9.34
CA THR A 704 -20.46 41.53 -10.10
C THR A 704 -21.75 40.77 -9.80
N ASN A 705 -22.81 41.45 -9.39
CA ASN A 705 -24.10 40.82 -9.03
C ASN A 705 -24.01 39.67 -7.99
N SER A 706 -22.92 39.60 -7.24
CA SER A 706 -22.63 38.53 -6.27
C SER A 706 -23.09 38.88 -4.86
N SER A 707 -23.35 37.88 -4.02
CA SER A 707 -23.62 38.09 -2.59
C SER A 707 -22.51 37.50 -1.73
N VAL A 708 -22.19 38.17 -0.64
CA VAL A 708 -21.21 37.72 0.36
C VAL A 708 -21.82 37.89 1.74
N ARG A 709 -21.91 36.82 2.53
CA ARG A 709 -22.48 36.82 3.90
C ARG A 709 -21.62 35.96 4.82
N GLY A 710 -21.44 36.41 6.07
CA GLY A 710 -20.84 35.59 7.12
C GLY A 710 -21.86 34.59 7.68
N ASN A 711 -23.02 35.08 8.11
CA ASN A 711 -24.14 34.35 8.71
C ASN A 711 -23.98 34.25 10.26
N GLU A 712 -24.27 33.13 10.91
CA GLU A 712 -24.31 33.03 12.38
C GLU A 712 -22.92 33.20 12.99
N GLY A 713 -22.75 34.10 13.97
CA GLY A 713 -21.48 34.31 14.68
C GLY A 713 -20.92 35.73 14.56
N ASN A 714 -19.68 35.95 15.00
CA ASN A 714 -19.02 37.26 14.90
C ASN A 714 -18.08 37.29 13.69
N ASP A 715 -18.63 37.60 12.53
CA ASP A 715 -17.90 37.51 11.27
C ASP A 715 -17.05 38.74 10.98
N THR A 716 -16.00 38.55 10.18
CA THR A 716 -15.17 39.60 9.61
C THR A 716 -15.20 39.53 8.09
N ILE A 717 -15.73 40.57 7.44
CA ILE A 717 -15.56 40.75 5.99
C ILE A 717 -14.53 41.86 5.76
N SER A 718 -13.51 41.62 4.93
CA SER A 718 -12.48 42.62 4.60
C SER A 718 -12.45 42.89 3.11
N ILE A 719 -12.48 44.16 2.70
CA ILE A 719 -12.36 44.57 1.29
C ILE A 719 -11.14 45.44 1.13
N SER A 720 -10.16 44.93 0.38
CA SER A 720 -8.90 45.59 0.12
C SER A 720 -9.01 46.67 -0.96
N GLY A 721 -8.14 47.67 -0.90
CA GLY A 721 -8.04 48.69 -1.96
C GLY A 721 -7.71 48.07 -3.32
N GLY A 722 -8.40 48.51 -4.38
CA GLY A 722 -8.26 47.96 -5.73
C GLY A 722 -9.08 46.69 -6.02
N ALA A 723 -9.93 46.22 -5.10
CA ALA A 723 -10.99 45.27 -5.46
C ALA A 723 -12.09 45.97 -6.28
N THR A 724 -12.61 45.31 -7.32
CA THR A 724 -13.70 45.83 -8.14
C THR A 724 -15.02 45.21 -7.71
N ILE A 725 -15.94 46.04 -7.25
CA ILE A 725 -17.27 45.60 -6.85
C ILE A 725 -18.31 46.38 -7.65
N ASN A 726 -18.95 45.69 -8.58
CA ASN A 726 -19.95 46.23 -9.50
C ASN A 726 -21.28 45.50 -9.27
N ASN A 727 -21.91 45.77 -8.13
CA ASN A 727 -23.03 44.97 -7.66
C ASN A 727 -24.37 45.69 -7.86
N SER A 728 -25.29 45.05 -8.59
CA SER A 728 -26.73 45.35 -8.52
C SER A 728 -27.44 44.47 -7.47
N GLY A 729 -26.82 43.35 -7.08
CA GLY A 729 -27.22 42.50 -5.96
C GLY A 729 -26.72 43.05 -4.62
N SER A 730 -27.19 42.45 -3.52
CA SER A 730 -26.80 42.85 -2.17
C SER A 730 -25.44 42.22 -1.83
N ILE A 731 -24.37 43.02 -1.68
CA ILE A 731 -23.38 42.67 -0.64
C ILE A 731 -24.08 43.02 0.65
N ALA A 732 -24.80 42.03 1.16
CA ALA A 732 -25.50 42.10 2.41
C ALA A 732 -24.55 41.52 3.44
N ILE A 733 -24.12 42.31 4.41
CA ILE A 733 -23.52 41.79 5.64
C ILE A 733 -24.69 41.33 6.51
N ASN A 734 -25.57 40.49 5.98
CA ASN A 734 -26.83 40.15 6.60
C ASN A 734 -26.81 38.68 6.95
N GLY A 735 -26.89 38.39 8.24
CA GLY A 735 -27.52 37.18 8.74
C GLY A 735 -27.13 36.83 10.17
N ASP A 736 -27.88 37.34 11.14
CA ASP A 736 -28.17 36.60 12.39
C ASP A 736 -27.07 36.65 13.50
N GLU A 737 -27.37 36.06 14.66
CA GLU A 737 -26.80 36.37 15.99
C GLU A 737 -25.27 36.62 16.04
N GLY A 738 -24.83 37.83 16.44
CA GLY A 738 -23.41 38.13 16.69
C GLY A 738 -22.99 39.58 16.40
N ASN A 739 -21.74 39.92 16.71
CA ASN A 739 -21.12 41.23 16.49
C ASN A 739 -20.20 41.20 15.25
N ASN A 740 -20.80 41.42 14.07
CA ASN A 740 -20.10 41.38 12.79
C ASN A 740 -19.22 42.62 12.54
N THR A 741 -18.09 42.43 11.86
CA THR A 741 -17.08 43.44 11.53
C THR A 741 -16.87 43.53 10.02
N LEU A 742 -16.96 44.74 9.45
CA LEU A 742 -16.56 44.97 8.06
C LEU A 742 -15.43 46.00 7.96
N VAL A 743 -14.32 45.58 7.36
CA VAL A 743 -13.11 46.38 7.15
C VAL A 743 -13.06 46.92 5.71
N LEU A 744 -12.92 48.25 5.53
CA LEU A 744 -12.41 48.88 4.29
C LEU A 744 -10.94 49.15 4.46
N LYS A 745 -10.14 48.70 3.48
CA LYS A 745 -8.79 49.23 3.33
C LYS A 745 -8.81 50.41 2.35
N ASN A 746 -7.89 51.35 2.55
CA ASN A 746 -7.76 52.54 1.73
C ASN A 746 -7.73 52.22 0.21
N GLY A 747 -8.51 52.95 -0.59
CA GLY A 747 -8.60 52.76 -2.05
C GLY A 747 -9.60 51.69 -2.52
N ALA A 748 -10.48 51.21 -1.64
CA ALA A 748 -11.59 50.35 -2.04
C ALA A 748 -12.68 51.18 -2.75
N SER A 749 -12.61 51.28 -4.08
CA SER A 749 -13.62 51.97 -4.89
C SER A 749 -14.71 50.99 -5.31
N ALA A 750 -15.82 50.92 -4.58
CA ALA A 750 -16.98 50.14 -5.00
C ALA A 750 -18.13 51.06 -5.41
N GLY A 751 -18.91 50.62 -6.42
CA GLY A 751 -20.22 51.18 -6.73
C GLY A 751 -21.16 50.89 -5.57
N PHE A 752 -21.15 51.77 -4.56
CA PHE A 752 -21.85 51.64 -3.29
C PHE A 752 -23.36 51.90 -3.39
N ASN A 753 -23.99 51.65 -4.56
CA ASN A 753 -25.40 51.97 -4.77
C ASN A 753 -26.37 50.96 -4.13
N ASN A 754 -25.87 49.82 -3.64
CA ASN A 754 -26.66 48.73 -3.06
C ASN A 754 -25.89 48.00 -1.93
N LEU A 755 -25.06 48.72 -1.18
CA LEU A 755 -24.68 48.22 0.14
C LEU A 755 -25.87 48.46 1.05
N ASN A 756 -26.58 47.38 1.35
CA ASN A 756 -27.20 47.27 2.65
C ASN A 756 -26.02 47.08 3.62
N PHE A 757 -25.40 48.19 3.98
CA PHE A 757 -24.41 48.14 5.03
C PHE A 757 -25.22 47.78 6.28
N GLU A 758 -24.97 46.64 6.88
CA GLU A 758 -24.84 46.65 8.32
C GLU A 758 -23.33 46.75 8.57
N ASN A 759 -22.75 47.91 8.22
CA ASN A 759 -21.47 48.47 8.69
C ASN A 759 -20.31 48.48 7.68
N LYS A 760 -19.55 49.59 7.61
CA LYS A 760 -18.17 49.74 7.08
C LYS A 760 -17.34 50.63 8.00
N VAL A 761 -17.53 50.28 9.24
CA VAL A 761 -17.03 50.74 10.50
C VAL A 761 -17.08 49.45 11.34
N SER A 762 -16.21 49.25 12.33
CA SER A 762 -16.55 48.25 13.35
C SER A 762 -17.68 48.85 14.18
N ILE A 763 -18.92 48.69 13.66
CA ILE A 763 -20.15 49.10 14.33
C ILE A 763 -20.68 47.89 15.04
N THR A 764 -20.61 47.96 16.36
CA THR A 764 -21.49 47.16 17.20
C THR A 764 -22.82 47.92 17.24
N HIS A 765 -23.91 47.33 16.74
CA HIS A 765 -25.26 47.87 16.88
C HIS A 765 -25.97 47.16 18.03
N THR A 766 -26.23 47.86 19.14
CA THR A 766 -27.00 47.30 20.28
C THR A 766 -27.97 48.35 20.79
N ASN A 767 -29.28 48.08 20.76
CA ASN A 767 -30.32 48.95 21.30
C ASN A 767 -30.31 50.42 20.79
N GLY A 768 -29.77 50.68 19.59
CA GLY A 768 -29.65 52.02 18.98
C GLY A 768 -28.29 52.70 19.15
N ASP A 769 -27.32 52.09 19.83
CA ASP A 769 -25.96 52.63 19.95
C ASP A 769 -25.07 52.17 18.78
N VAL A 770 -24.34 53.09 18.14
CA VAL A 770 -23.38 52.86 17.03
C VAL A 770 -21.96 53.10 17.54
N ASN A 771 -21.14 52.06 17.68
CA ASN A 771 -19.73 52.24 18.04
C ASN A 771 -18.83 52.28 16.79
N ILE A 772 -17.72 53.00 16.80
CA ILE A 772 -16.77 53.07 15.68
C ILE A 772 -15.38 52.78 16.23
N THR A 773 -14.92 51.52 16.14
CA THR A 773 -13.72 51.10 16.90
C THR A 773 -12.38 51.27 16.16
N ASN A 774 -12.38 51.46 14.84
CA ASN A 774 -11.16 51.68 14.04
C ASN A 774 -11.46 52.34 12.68
N MET A 775 -10.59 53.24 12.20
CA MET A 775 -10.71 53.91 10.89
C MET A 775 -9.33 54.25 10.29
N GLU A 776 -9.12 53.91 9.01
CA GLU A 776 -7.95 54.34 8.22
C GLU A 776 -8.31 55.54 7.32
N GLY A 777 -7.33 56.39 6.96
CA GLY A 777 -7.51 57.49 6.00
C GLY A 777 -7.77 58.85 6.64
N ASP A 778 -8.64 59.67 6.03
CA ASP A 778 -9.01 61.01 6.49
C ASP A 778 -9.95 61.00 7.72
N LYS A 779 -10.26 59.80 8.22
CA LYS A 779 -11.07 59.51 9.41
C LYS A 779 -12.42 60.24 9.39
N THR A 780 -12.94 60.51 8.19
CA THR A 780 -14.22 61.20 8.01
C THR A 780 -15.35 60.19 7.86
N VAL A 781 -16.36 60.30 8.71
CA VAL A 781 -17.62 59.53 8.66
C VAL A 781 -18.71 60.45 8.14
N ASP A 782 -19.43 60.06 7.09
CA ASP A 782 -20.57 60.81 6.61
C ASP A 782 -21.87 60.19 7.12
N LEU A 783 -22.69 60.97 7.82
CA LEU A 783 -23.93 60.51 8.41
C LEU A 783 -24.94 60.03 7.35
N SER A 784 -24.87 60.56 6.13
CA SER A 784 -25.65 60.08 4.98
C SER A 784 -25.30 58.64 4.57
N GLN A 785 -24.07 58.21 4.87
CA GLN A 785 -23.67 56.83 4.67
C GLN A 785 -24.18 55.93 5.79
N LEU A 786 -24.35 56.48 7.00
CA LEU A 786 -24.88 55.78 8.19
C LEU A 786 -26.42 55.59 8.12
N SER A 787 -27.13 56.47 7.41
CA SER A 787 -28.58 56.36 7.20
C SER A 787 -28.98 55.21 6.27
N ALA A 788 -28.05 54.76 5.43
CA ALA A 788 -28.19 53.54 4.64
C ALA A 788 -28.02 52.25 5.47
N ILE A 789 -27.62 52.36 6.76
CA ILE A 789 -27.13 51.24 7.59
C ILE A 789 -28.07 50.87 8.75
N THR A 790 -29.04 51.72 9.09
CA THR A 790 -29.77 51.62 10.36
C THR A 790 -31.28 51.66 10.17
N ASP A 791 -32.05 50.98 11.01
CA ASP A 791 -33.54 50.96 11.06
C ASP A 791 -34.16 52.32 11.47
N LYS A 792 -33.49 53.44 11.20
CA LYS A 792 -33.91 54.81 11.55
C LYS A 792 -34.18 54.98 13.04
N ASN A 793 -33.33 54.35 13.86
CA ASN A 793 -33.44 54.29 15.33
C ASN A 793 -32.07 54.47 16.03
N VAL A 794 -31.25 55.41 15.55
CA VAL A 794 -29.91 55.65 16.14
C VAL A 794 -30.01 56.56 17.36
N LYS A 795 -29.49 56.10 18.50
CA LYS A 795 -29.44 56.83 19.77
C LYS A 795 -28.07 57.42 20.04
N SER A 796 -26.99 56.75 19.65
CA SER A 796 -25.64 57.28 19.82
C SER A 796 -24.66 56.86 18.73
N VAL A 797 -23.60 57.66 18.53
CA VAL A 797 -22.42 57.38 17.69
C VAL A 797 -21.17 57.57 18.55
N ASP A 798 -20.40 56.51 18.78
CA ASP A 798 -19.22 56.49 19.63
C ASP A 798 -17.92 56.39 18.81
N LEU A 799 -17.14 57.45 18.82
CA LEU A 799 -15.86 57.63 18.14
C LEU A 799 -14.66 57.47 19.07
N MET A 800 -14.86 57.18 20.36
CA MET A 800 -13.80 57.23 21.39
C MET A 800 -12.56 56.37 21.11
N SER A 801 -12.68 55.36 20.25
CA SER A 801 -11.59 54.46 19.91
C SER A 801 -10.72 54.98 18.74
N ILE A 802 -11.08 56.12 18.14
CA ILE A 802 -10.43 56.67 16.95
C ILE A 802 -9.88 58.06 17.27
N ASN A 803 -8.56 58.21 17.20
CA ASN A 803 -7.94 59.53 17.36
C ASN A 803 -8.16 60.39 16.11
N GLY A 804 -8.92 61.48 16.21
CA GLY A 804 -9.04 62.47 15.15
C GLY A 804 -10.14 62.19 14.14
N ALA A 805 -11.24 61.56 14.57
CA ALA A 805 -12.40 61.28 13.73
C ALA A 805 -13.18 62.55 13.39
N LYS A 806 -13.72 62.63 12.17
CA LYS A 806 -14.61 63.71 11.72
C LYS A 806 -15.97 63.17 11.35
N LEU A 807 -17.03 63.49 12.08
CA LEU A 807 -18.40 63.14 11.74
C LEU A 807 -19.06 64.27 10.94
N ASN A 808 -19.18 64.07 9.62
CA ASN A 808 -19.96 64.93 8.74
C ASN A 808 -21.45 64.67 8.93
N ILE A 809 -22.25 65.71 9.15
CA ILE A 809 -23.70 65.61 9.33
C ILE A 809 -24.44 66.60 8.41
N THR A 810 -25.65 66.24 8.00
CA THR A 810 -26.66 67.19 7.55
C THR A 810 -27.90 67.09 8.45
N ALA A 811 -28.72 68.14 8.47
CA ALA A 811 -29.97 68.10 9.23
C ALA A 811 -30.91 67.00 8.70
N GLU A 812 -30.92 66.75 7.39
CA GLU A 812 -31.71 65.68 6.77
C GLU A 812 -31.19 64.30 7.18
N ASP A 813 -29.87 64.09 7.22
CA ASP A 813 -29.30 62.81 7.63
C ASP A 813 -29.64 62.48 9.09
N VAL A 814 -29.56 63.48 9.99
CA VAL A 814 -29.95 63.30 11.41
C VAL A 814 -31.44 62.98 11.53
N LEU A 815 -32.28 63.63 10.70
CA LEU A 815 -33.72 63.35 10.65
C LEU A 815 -34.00 61.91 10.19
N ASP A 816 -33.31 61.47 9.14
CA ASP A 816 -33.54 60.17 8.54
C ASP A 816 -33.12 59.03 9.46
N ILE A 817 -32.09 59.21 10.29
CA ILE A 817 -31.63 58.17 11.25
C ILE A 817 -32.37 58.17 12.59
N ASN A 818 -33.08 59.24 12.95
CA ASN A 818 -33.82 59.36 14.23
C ASN A 818 -35.35 59.27 14.08
N LYS A 819 -35.84 58.91 12.89
CA LYS A 819 -37.26 59.00 12.50
C LYS A 819 -38.22 58.20 13.39
N THR A 820 -37.72 57.18 14.10
CA THR A 820 -38.55 56.26 14.90
C THR A 820 -38.55 56.60 16.40
N THR A 821 -37.52 57.27 16.91
CA THR A 821 -37.38 57.64 18.33
C THR A 821 -37.80 59.06 18.65
N GLY A 822 -37.62 60.00 17.72
CA GLY A 822 -37.74 61.44 18.05
C GLY A 822 -36.71 61.90 19.09
N ASP A 823 -35.67 61.10 19.32
CA ASP A 823 -34.64 61.33 20.34
C ASP A 823 -33.47 62.13 19.79
N THR A 824 -32.67 62.66 20.72
CA THR A 824 -31.40 63.32 20.45
C THR A 824 -30.30 62.31 20.12
N LEU A 825 -29.62 62.45 18.99
CA LEU A 825 -28.46 61.61 18.63
C LEU A 825 -27.26 61.94 19.53
N THR A 826 -26.80 61.01 20.35
CA THR A 826 -25.64 61.23 21.23
C THR A 826 -24.32 60.92 20.53
N VAL A 827 -23.44 61.89 20.31
CA VAL A 827 -22.09 61.66 19.75
C VAL A 827 -21.08 61.64 20.89
N LYS A 828 -20.35 60.52 21.06
CA LYS A 828 -19.23 60.37 22.00
C LYS A 828 -17.93 60.40 21.24
N GLY A 829 -16.91 61.11 21.72
CA GLY A 829 -15.59 61.11 21.07
C GLY A 829 -14.47 61.69 21.93
N GLY A 830 -13.24 61.52 21.47
CA GLY A 830 -12.04 62.10 22.05
C GLY A 830 -11.94 63.62 21.89
N ILE A 831 -10.91 64.21 22.49
CA ILE A 831 -10.64 65.67 22.40
C ILE A 831 -10.20 66.11 21.00
N ASP A 832 -9.77 65.16 20.19
CA ASP A 832 -9.27 65.33 18.83
C ASP A 832 -10.34 65.06 17.76
N ASP A 833 -11.53 64.62 18.15
CA ASP A 833 -12.64 64.34 17.22
C ASP A 833 -13.42 65.62 16.88
N THR A 834 -14.07 65.66 15.71
CA THR A 834 -14.86 66.80 15.24
C THR A 834 -16.23 66.36 14.71
N VAL A 835 -17.32 67.02 15.10
CA VAL A 835 -18.59 66.96 14.36
C VAL A 835 -18.66 68.18 13.45
N HIS A 836 -18.87 67.95 12.16
CA HIS A 836 -18.86 68.97 11.11
C HIS A 836 -20.16 68.94 10.32
N LYS A 837 -20.87 70.06 10.22
CA LYS A 837 -22.01 70.14 9.30
C LYS A 837 -21.53 70.31 7.86
N THR A 838 -22.12 69.56 6.94
CA THR A 838 -21.84 69.64 5.50
C THR A 838 -22.95 70.36 4.71
N ASP A 839 -24.03 70.75 5.39
CA ASP A 839 -25.14 71.52 4.83
C ASP A 839 -25.18 72.98 5.32
N THR A 840 -26.25 73.69 4.92
CA THR A 840 -26.48 75.08 5.33
C THR A 840 -27.27 75.21 6.64
N SER A 841 -27.48 74.10 7.36
CA SER A 841 -28.21 74.11 8.62
C SER A 841 -27.48 74.94 9.69
N SER A 842 -28.24 75.47 10.63
CA SER A 842 -27.70 76.23 11.77
C SER A 842 -28.15 75.54 13.05
N TRP A 843 -27.18 75.09 13.83
CA TRP A 843 -27.41 74.37 15.07
C TRP A 843 -27.33 75.29 16.29
N GLN A 844 -28.38 75.34 17.09
CA GLN A 844 -28.45 76.14 18.30
C GLN A 844 -28.04 75.31 19.52
N ASN A 845 -27.13 75.86 20.35
CA ASN A 845 -26.69 75.24 21.60
C ASN A 845 -27.73 75.44 22.73
N ASN A 846 -28.15 74.35 23.37
CA ASN A 846 -29.18 74.31 24.41
C ASN A 846 -28.63 74.33 25.86
N ASN A 847 -27.33 74.59 26.04
CA ASN A 847 -26.61 74.73 27.33
C ASN A 847 -26.39 73.45 28.15
N ASP A 848 -26.69 72.28 27.61
CA ASP A 848 -26.51 70.96 28.25
C ASP A 848 -25.65 69.98 27.42
N GLY A 849 -24.95 70.49 26.41
CA GLY A 849 -24.24 69.69 25.41
C GLY A 849 -25.10 69.28 24.22
N THR A 850 -26.39 69.64 24.20
CA THR A 850 -27.30 69.40 23.09
C THR A 850 -27.31 70.57 22.10
N TYR A 851 -27.32 70.24 20.81
CA TYR A 851 -27.45 71.14 19.69
C TYR A 851 -28.69 70.76 18.88
N SER A 852 -29.46 71.73 18.39
CA SER A 852 -30.68 71.44 17.62
C SER A 852 -30.87 72.35 16.41
N THR A 853 -31.50 71.83 15.36
CA THR A 853 -31.90 72.58 14.15
C THR A 853 -33.27 72.13 13.64
N THR A 854 -33.81 72.78 12.61
CA THR A 854 -35.11 72.45 12.01
C THR A 854 -34.92 72.09 10.54
N VAL A 855 -35.42 70.92 10.15
CA VAL A 855 -35.44 70.43 8.76
C VAL A 855 -36.83 69.88 8.46
N ASN A 856 -37.41 70.27 7.31
CA ASN A 856 -38.75 69.86 6.88
C ASN A 856 -39.90 70.06 7.90
N GLY A 857 -39.73 70.97 8.86
CA GLY A 857 -40.71 71.25 9.92
C GLY A 857 -40.54 70.39 11.18
N GLU A 858 -39.55 69.51 11.23
CA GLU A 858 -39.19 68.68 12.38
C GLU A 858 -37.92 69.21 13.05
N THR A 859 -37.89 69.17 14.39
CA THR A 859 -36.69 69.52 15.16
C THR A 859 -35.81 68.29 15.31
N VAL A 860 -34.55 68.40 14.89
CA VAL A 860 -33.54 67.37 15.09
C VAL A 860 -32.48 67.87 16.07
N SER A 861 -31.97 66.97 16.91
CA SER A 861 -30.99 67.29 17.94
C SER A 861 -29.86 66.28 18.01
N ILE A 862 -28.67 66.77 18.35
CA ILE A 862 -27.49 65.96 18.68
C ILE A 862 -26.99 66.34 20.07
N LYS A 863 -26.55 65.38 20.89
CA LYS A 863 -25.93 65.60 22.20
C LYS A 863 -24.48 65.20 22.11
N ILE A 864 -23.59 66.07 22.54
CA ILE A 864 -22.16 65.79 22.54
C ILE A 864 -21.75 65.32 23.93
N GLU A 865 -21.18 64.13 23.99
CA GLU A 865 -20.57 63.56 25.19
C GLU A 865 -19.05 63.49 25.00
N ASN A 866 -18.31 63.79 26.08
CA ASN A 866 -16.86 63.99 26.08
C ASN A 866 -16.41 65.26 25.30
N ASN A 867 -15.11 65.43 25.08
CA ASN A 867 -14.51 66.70 24.63
C ASN A 867 -14.46 66.87 23.08
N VAL A 868 -15.51 66.46 22.36
CA VAL A 868 -15.54 66.55 20.88
C VAL A 868 -15.57 68.01 20.41
N THR A 869 -14.77 68.33 19.38
CA THR A 869 -14.77 69.64 18.72
C THR A 869 -16.00 69.79 17.82
N LEU A 870 -16.59 70.99 17.78
CA LEU A 870 -17.82 71.22 17.02
C LEU A 870 -17.63 72.30 15.96
N ASP A 871 -17.98 71.95 14.73
CA ASP A 871 -18.08 72.83 13.57
C ASP A 871 -19.53 72.73 13.03
N LEU A 872 -20.46 73.27 13.82
CA LEU A 872 -21.93 73.15 13.70
C LEU A 872 -22.63 74.47 13.34
#